data_AF-A0A0A1TRH9-F1
#
_entry.id   AF-A0A0A1TRH9-F1
#
_cell.length_a   1.000
_cell.length_b   1.000
_cell.length_c   1.000
_cell.angle_alpha   90.00
_cell.angle_beta   90.00
_cell.angle_gamma   90.00
#
_symmetry.space_group_name_H-M   'P 1'
#
loop_
_entity.id
_entity.type
_entity.pdbx_description
1 polymer ?
#
loop_
_entity_poly.entity_id
_entity_poly.type
_entity_poly.pdbx_seq_one_letter_code
_entity_poly.pdbx_strand_id
1 'polypeptide(L)'
;MIGKTVVATAILAAAAVRADETTYDVNAVCNNDQLMRWFDHDHGLWKANDGVYYWWNSANMLATFADLAKVNPNVLNVYGGIFDTVHNNAPNHHPFVTLVKQDTGQVTKNYTFPSTRIRQKRASGFLNDYYDDEGWWGLAWIAALDVTGKHEFLDEAITIWYDMKAGWNKHHCGGLPWNKNGAGPVSIANELYIQLGAAISNRVGLDQKDIYLGAAKDAWDWFSKSGVIGSDHLIRDGVDSDSCQPNGDTFTYNQGVIVGGLVELWRATGELYWIDQAELIAMAVTQPGSKMQDRDGILADGCDQNKSCQGINDGTQFKGVFARNLKQLHAVRPSNQYKTFLERNARTIWQKDLHLENGNCFNGVLWGGPYVTASASSQSSALDCLNAAQAVVTQGKAFKAPTYRPNKQRADAVKEAFNFSWKGYVDHAFPHDSLQPVDNTYRDDRNGWGATAIDAWSTAIIMEDKDAVNKVLDYIPTIDFDRSATDVSFFETSIRYLGGMLSGYDLLDGPMAHLIDGNKTRLAPVLAQAKRLADNLKVAYNTPSGININGLEFHGPGNIVAHKDPAAGIAGVTLTLEWQRLSDLTGNPEYGNLNKKAVSYFLTPYPQSNQPFPGLIGQNFDPNNGHSLDNSGGWTGGSDSHYEYLLKAFVYNKDEYEKYKERWELAATSSMRFLASNPSSRSDLIFLAEYSGQTLKYNSQHLACFAGGNFIQGGLTLGKQEYIDFGLRLVDGCRSTYQGTNTGIAPDSFSWQDIAHRENNPPADQQDRFNKYGFWIDSANYELRPEVIESYYYAYRATGDTKYQDWAWEAFVHVNSTCRTGSGFAALRDVTNPGRGFDNHQESYFLAEFLKYSYILQADNADWQVKADQTNQFVFNTEAHPLRIANNARN
;
A
#
# COMPACT_ATOMS: atom_id res chain seq x y z
N MET A 1 3.30 9.21 -39.10
CA MET A 1 4.53 10.03 -39.31
C MET A 1 4.38 11.43 -38.68
N ILE A 2 3.78 11.52 -37.49
CA ILE A 2 3.69 12.72 -36.65
C ILE A 2 4.02 12.19 -35.24
N GLY A 3 5.15 12.58 -34.67
CA GLY A 3 5.68 12.01 -33.41
C GLY A 3 7.20 11.97 -33.31
N LYS A 4 7.91 12.17 -34.44
CA LYS A 4 9.38 12.10 -34.47
C LYS A 4 10.12 13.35 -33.96
N THR A 5 9.44 14.48 -33.73
CA THR A 5 10.12 15.78 -33.60
C THR A 5 10.22 16.32 -32.17
N VAL A 6 9.38 15.86 -31.22
CA VAL A 6 9.44 16.37 -29.83
C VAL A 6 10.42 15.57 -28.96
N VAL A 7 10.61 14.28 -29.24
CA VAL A 7 11.51 13.39 -28.46
C VAL A 7 12.98 13.59 -28.84
N ALA A 8 13.29 13.83 -30.12
CA ALA A 8 14.66 13.93 -30.63
C ALA A 8 15.46 15.11 -30.03
N THR A 9 14.79 16.20 -29.66
CA THR A 9 15.44 17.42 -29.14
C THR A 9 15.81 17.31 -27.64
N ALA A 10 15.13 16.44 -26.89
CA ALA A 10 15.47 16.14 -25.49
C ALA A 10 16.60 15.10 -25.37
N ILE A 11 16.68 14.16 -26.33
CA ILE A 11 17.69 13.08 -26.36
C ILE A 11 19.12 13.63 -26.57
N LEU A 12 19.29 14.67 -27.40
CA LEU A 12 20.59 15.30 -27.64
C LEU A 12 21.14 16.08 -26.43
N ALA A 13 20.28 16.47 -25.49
CA ALA A 13 20.70 17.02 -24.20
C ALA A 13 21.02 15.89 -23.18
N ALA A 14 20.22 14.82 -23.14
CA ALA A 14 20.41 13.68 -22.23
C ALA A 14 21.74 12.93 -22.46
N ALA A 15 22.22 12.85 -23.71
CA ALA A 15 23.51 12.26 -24.04
C ALA A 15 24.73 12.99 -23.44
N ALA A 16 24.56 14.24 -23.00
CA ALA A 16 25.58 15.03 -22.31
C ALA A 16 25.39 15.09 -20.78
N VAL A 17 24.28 14.56 -20.25
CA VAL A 17 23.98 14.57 -18.81
C VAL A 17 24.51 13.28 -18.18
N ARG A 18 25.19 13.42 -17.03
CA ARG A 18 25.71 12.29 -16.25
C ARG A 18 24.53 11.40 -15.85
N ALA A 19 24.69 10.07 -15.92
CA ALA A 19 23.79 9.16 -15.21
C ALA A 19 23.93 9.40 -13.70
N ASP A 20 23.07 10.26 -13.17
CA ASP A 20 22.87 10.49 -11.76
C ASP A 20 21.41 10.22 -11.37
N GLU A 21 21.10 10.38 -10.09
CA GLU A 21 19.80 10.11 -9.49
C GLU A 21 18.60 10.82 -10.16
N THR A 22 18.84 11.77 -11.07
CA THR A 22 17.79 12.55 -11.74
C THR A 22 17.47 12.10 -13.18
N THR A 23 18.13 11.05 -13.67
CA THR A 23 18.04 10.66 -15.11
C THR A 23 17.76 9.19 -15.37
N TYR A 24 17.67 8.33 -14.35
CA TYR A 24 17.50 6.89 -14.57
C TYR A 24 16.18 6.54 -15.28
N ASP A 25 15.12 7.32 -15.08
CA ASP A 25 13.85 7.19 -15.80
C ASP A 25 14.01 7.44 -17.31
N VAL A 26 14.70 8.52 -17.69
CA VAL A 26 15.01 8.84 -19.09
C VAL A 26 15.93 7.78 -19.70
N ASN A 27 16.92 7.33 -18.95
CA ASN A 27 17.87 6.32 -19.38
C ASN A 27 17.18 4.97 -19.62
N ALA A 28 16.32 4.54 -18.70
CA ALA A 28 15.53 3.31 -18.82
C ALA A 28 14.57 3.36 -20.01
N VAL A 29 13.91 4.50 -20.26
CA VAL A 29 13.05 4.68 -21.44
C VAL A 29 13.86 4.60 -22.74
N CYS A 30 15.00 5.29 -22.84
CA CYS A 30 15.84 5.22 -24.04
C CYS A 30 16.36 3.80 -24.29
N ASN A 31 16.75 3.10 -23.22
CA ASN A 31 17.20 1.72 -23.30
C ASN A 31 16.05 0.79 -23.76
N ASN A 32 14.86 0.93 -23.18
CA ASN A 32 13.68 0.15 -23.56
C ASN A 32 13.26 0.40 -25.02
N ASP A 33 13.28 1.65 -25.48
CA ASP A 33 12.97 1.97 -26.89
C ASP A 33 13.91 1.23 -27.85
N GLN A 34 15.19 1.08 -27.49
CA GLN A 34 16.10 0.26 -28.26
C GLN A 34 15.80 -1.25 -28.12
N LEU A 35 15.50 -1.74 -26.92
CA LEU A 35 15.09 -3.14 -26.69
C LEU A 35 13.90 -3.53 -27.57
N MET A 36 12.90 -2.65 -27.68
CA MET A 36 11.69 -2.88 -28.47
C MET A 36 11.94 -2.95 -29.98
N ARG A 37 13.07 -2.48 -30.48
CA ARG A 37 13.41 -2.61 -31.92
C ARG A 37 13.82 -4.02 -32.31
N TRP A 38 14.25 -4.83 -31.35
CA TRP A 38 14.52 -6.26 -31.57
C TRP A 38 13.27 -7.12 -31.38
N PHE A 39 12.15 -6.55 -30.89
CA PHE A 39 10.89 -7.28 -30.74
C PHE A 39 10.22 -7.52 -32.09
N ASP A 40 9.89 -8.77 -32.38
CA ASP A 40 9.11 -9.14 -33.56
C ASP A 40 7.66 -9.41 -33.17
N HIS A 41 6.76 -8.52 -33.59
CA HIS A 41 5.32 -8.64 -33.31
C HIS A 41 4.69 -9.90 -33.91
N ASP A 42 5.18 -10.41 -35.04
CA ASP A 42 4.61 -11.60 -35.68
C ASP A 42 4.93 -12.88 -34.89
N HIS A 43 6.11 -12.90 -34.27
CA HIS A 43 6.60 -14.06 -33.51
C HIS A 43 6.32 -13.94 -32.01
N GLY A 44 6.15 -12.72 -31.48
CA GLY A 44 6.04 -12.47 -30.05
C GLY A 44 7.35 -12.71 -29.29
N LEU A 45 8.50 -12.57 -29.95
CA LEU A 45 9.83 -12.85 -29.39
C LEU A 45 10.86 -11.79 -29.84
N TRP A 46 11.94 -11.66 -29.08
CA TRP A 46 13.06 -10.78 -29.44
C TRP A 46 14.11 -11.51 -30.29
N LYS A 47 14.72 -10.79 -31.23
CA LYS A 47 15.77 -11.32 -32.13
C LYS A 47 17.18 -11.00 -31.63
N ALA A 48 18.08 -11.96 -31.82
CA ALA A 48 19.52 -11.77 -31.81
C ALA A 48 19.98 -11.04 -33.09
N ASN A 49 21.21 -10.53 -33.06
CA ASN A 49 21.78 -9.75 -34.17
C ASN A 49 21.99 -10.56 -35.46
N ASP A 50 22.05 -11.89 -35.36
CA ASP A 50 22.14 -12.82 -36.49
C ASP A 50 20.77 -13.28 -37.03
N GLY A 51 19.68 -12.81 -36.43
CA GLY A 51 18.30 -13.14 -36.81
C GLY A 51 17.68 -14.34 -36.10
N VAL A 52 18.39 -15.00 -35.18
CA VAL A 52 17.85 -16.09 -34.34
C VAL A 52 16.96 -15.50 -33.23
N TYR A 53 15.85 -16.15 -32.87
CA TYR A 53 15.00 -15.67 -31.78
C TYR A 53 15.52 -16.13 -30.41
N TYR A 54 15.41 -15.25 -29.41
CA TYR A 54 15.60 -15.62 -28.02
C TYR A 54 14.35 -16.27 -27.46
N TRP A 55 14.47 -17.43 -26.81
CA TRP A 55 13.34 -18.06 -26.11
C TRP A 55 13.30 -17.62 -24.64
N TRP A 56 14.15 -18.20 -23.78
CA TRP A 56 14.15 -17.91 -22.35
C TRP A 56 14.60 -16.46 -22.04
N ASN A 57 15.48 -15.85 -22.85
CA ASN A 57 15.79 -14.43 -22.67
C ASN A 57 14.59 -13.54 -22.98
N SER A 58 13.69 -13.93 -23.90
CA SER A 58 12.46 -13.18 -24.16
C SER A 58 11.54 -13.16 -22.94
N ALA A 59 11.50 -14.23 -22.14
CA ALA A 59 10.79 -14.23 -20.86
C ALA A 59 11.38 -13.20 -19.89
N ASN A 60 12.72 -13.12 -19.82
CA ASN A 60 13.39 -12.11 -18.99
C ASN A 60 13.13 -10.68 -19.51
N MET A 61 13.16 -10.45 -20.81
CA MET A 61 12.83 -9.16 -21.43
C MET A 61 11.40 -8.73 -21.13
N LEU A 62 10.45 -9.69 -21.15
CA LEU A 62 9.07 -9.43 -20.79
C LEU A 62 8.94 -9.04 -19.31
N ALA A 63 9.64 -9.72 -18.41
CA ALA A 63 9.68 -9.37 -16.99
C ALA A 63 10.34 -8.00 -16.74
N THR A 64 11.44 -7.69 -17.44
CA THR A 64 12.12 -6.38 -17.38
C THR A 64 11.19 -5.26 -17.86
N PHE A 65 10.44 -5.50 -18.94
CA PHE A 65 9.43 -4.57 -19.44
C PHE A 65 8.30 -4.35 -18.44
N ALA A 66 7.80 -5.41 -17.80
CA ALA A 66 6.81 -5.31 -16.73
C ALA A 66 7.32 -4.47 -15.56
N ASP A 67 8.58 -4.65 -15.17
CA ASP A 67 9.22 -3.85 -14.12
C ASP A 67 9.33 -2.36 -14.49
N LEU A 68 9.64 -2.04 -15.76
CA LEU A 68 9.62 -0.66 -16.24
C LEU A 68 8.21 -0.07 -16.21
N ALA A 69 7.20 -0.85 -16.61
CA ALA A 69 5.81 -0.43 -16.60
C ALA A 69 5.30 -0.08 -15.19
N LYS A 70 5.78 -0.77 -14.15
CA LYS A 70 5.47 -0.46 -12.74
C LYS A 70 6.00 0.91 -12.32
N VAL A 71 7.17 1.33 -12.81
CA VAL A 71 7.79 2.61 -12.44
C VAL A 71 7.44 3.76 -13.40
N ASN A 72 7.02 3.44 -14.63
CA ASN A 72 6.60 4.41 -15.63
C ASN A 72 5.35 3.90 -16.39
N PRO A 73 4.14 4.20 -15.88
CA PRO A 73 2.89 3.74 -16.50
C PRO A 73 2.68 4.20 -17.94
N ASN A 74 3.34 5.27 -18.40
CA ASN A 74 3.25 5.72 -19.80
C ASN A 74 3.80 4.68 -20.78
N VAL A 75 4.68 3.79 -20.32
CA VAL A 75 5.23 2.70 -21.13
C VAL A 75 4.13 1.73 -21.56
N LEU A 76 3.11 1.50 -20.73
CA LEU A 76 1.92 0.71 -21.12
C LEU A 76 1.07 1.40 -22.19
N ASN A 77 0.99 2.73 -22.17
CA ASN A 77 0.25 3.46 -23.21
C ASN A 77 0.91 3.33 -24.59
N VAL A 78 2.24 3.19 -24.63
CA VAL A 78 3.01 3.08 -25.88
C VAL A 78 3.14 1.62 -26.34
N TYR A 79 3.31 0.69 -25.40
CA TYR A 79 3.69 -0.70 -25.68
C TYR A 79 2.76 -1.75 -25.05
N GLY A 80 1.60 -1.37 -24.50
CA GLY A 80 0.76 -2.23 -23.66
C GLY A 80 0.26 -3.52 -24.31
N GLY A 81 0.20 -3.60 -25.63
CA GLY A 81 -0.17 -4.81 -26.36
C GLY A 81 0.88 -5.93 -26.34
N ILE A 82 2.07 -5.70 -25.76
CA ILE A 82 3.17 -6.68 -25.81
C ILE A 82 2.86 -7.96 -25.03
N PHE A 83 2.33 -7.89 -23.81
CA PHE A 83 2.01 -9.10 -23.04
C PHE A 83 1.06 -10.02 -23.82
N ASP A 84 0.01 -9.43 -24.40
CA ASP A 84 -0.96 -10.16 -25.22
C ASP A 84 -0.32 -10.69 -26.51
N THR A 85 0.58 -9.92 -27.13
CA THR A 85 1.29 -10.35 -28.34
C THR A 85 2.19 -11.55 -28.06
N VAL A 86 2.97 -11.51 -26.98
CA VAL A 86 3.83 -12.63 -26.57
C VAL A 86 2.98 -13.86 -26.25
N HIS A 87 1.96 -13.70 -25.40
CA HIS A 87 1.07 -14.78 -24.99
C HIS A 87 0.39 -15.47 -26.19
N ASN A 88 -0.06 -14.69 -27.19
CA ASN A 88 -0.77 -15.24 -28.34
C ASN A 88 0.14 -15.78 -29.45
N ASN A 89 1.32 -15.18 -29.66
CA ASN A 89 2.14 -15.45 -30.84
C ASN A 89 3.34 -16.37 -30.56
N ALA A 90 4.00 -16.22 -29.40
CA ALA A 90 5.21 -16.99 -29.08
C ALA A 90 5.01 -18.52 -29.04
N PRO A 91 3.89 -19.06 -28.50
CA PRO A 91 3.66 -20.51 -28.48
C PRO A 91 3.58 -21.14 -29.88
N ASN A 92 3.32 -20.36 -30.93
CA ASN A 92 3.28 -20.86 -32.31
C ASN A 92 4.68 -21.01 -32.94
N HIS A 93 5.74 -20.56 -32.26
CA HIS A 93 7.10 -20.46 -32.78
C HIS A 93 8.12 -21.17 -31.88
N HIS A 94 7.73 -22.32 -31.32
CA HIS A 94 8.61 -23.14 -30.47
C HIS A 94 9.94 -23.48 -31.17
N PRO A 95 11.10 -23.26 -30.51
CA PRO A 95 12.38 -23.64 -31.08
C PRO A 95 12.71 -25.12 -30.90
N PHE A 96 13.50 -25.66 -31.84
CA PHE A 96 14.27 -26.89 -31.62
C PHE A 96 15.57 -26.54 -30.88
N VAL A 97 15.79 -27.16 -29.72
CA VAL A 97 17.01 -26.95 -28.92
C VAL A 97 18.06 -28.00 -29.29
N THR A 98 19.27 -27.56 -29.64
CA THR A 98 20.43 -28.44 -29.85
C THR A 98 21.52 -28.06 -28.87
N LEU A 99 22.07 -29.05 -28.14
CA LEU A 99 23.18 -28.81 -27.20
C LEU A 99 24.51 -28.85 -27.95
N VAL A 100 25.30 -27.79 -27.84
CA VAL A 100 26.67 -27.74 -28.37
C VAL A 100 27.66 -27.66 -27.22
N LYS A 101 28.56 -28.65 -27.15
CA LYS A 101 29.66 -28.68 -26.19
C LYS A 101 30.84 -27.92 -26.78
N GLN A 102 31.25 -26.84 -26.12
CA GLN A 102 32.42 -26.06 -26.53
C GLN A 102 33.72 -26.67 -25.98
N ASP A 103 34.85 -26.39 -26.63
CA ASP A 103 36.19 -26.83 -26.21
C ASP A 103 36.58 -26.35 -24.80
N THR A 104 35.88 -25.34 -24.27
CA THR A 104 36.03 -24.79 -22.91
C THR A 104 35.32 -25.62 -21.83
N GLY A 105 34.57 -26.66 -22.20
CA GLY A 105 33.76 -27.47 -21.28
C GLY A 105 32.36 -26.93 -21.02
N GLN A 106 32.03 -25.72 -21.49
CA GLN A 106 30.66 -25.17 -21.43
C GLN A 106 29.73 -25.83 -22.45
N VAL A 107 28.50 -26.09 -22.03
CA VAL A 107 27.39 -26.52 -22.91
C VAL A 107 26.55 -25.29 -23.21
N THR A 108 26.41 -24.95 -24.49
CA THR A 108 25.57 -23.82 -24.96
C THR A 108 24.34 -24.34 -25.69
N LYS A 109 23.17 -23.74 -25.44
CA LYS A 109 21.91 -24.06 -26.13
C LYS A 109 21.87 -23.32 -27.47
N ASN A 110 21.82 -24.04 -28.58
CA ASN A 110 21.54 -23.47 -29.91
C ASN A 110 20.07 -23.69 -30.26
N TYR A 111 19.34 -22.59 -30.45
CA TYR A 111 17.93 -22.60 -30.82
C TYR A 111 17.77 -22.51 -32.34
N THR A 112 17.11 -23.50 -32.95
CA THR A 112 16.76 -23.49 -34.38
C THR A 112 15.25 -23.36 -34.53
N PHE A 113 14.78 -22.31 -35.19
CA PHE A 113 13.35 -22.04 -35.38
C PHE A 113 12.89 -22.55 -36.77
N PRO A 114 11.76 -23.28 -36.88
CA PRO A 114 11.26 -23.75 -38.16
C PRO A 114 10.90 -22.58 -39.10
N SER A 115 11.39 -22.63 -40.35
CA SER A 115 11.19 -21.58 -41.36
C SER A 115 9.79 -21.55 -42.02
N THR A 116 8.94 -22.53 -41.71
CA THR A 116 7.58 -22.64 -42.24
C THR A 116 6.60 -22.87 -41.10
N ARG A 117 5.39 -22.28 -41.20
CA ARG A 117 4.26 -22.47 -40.28
C ARG A 117 3.82 -23.94 -40.27
N ILE A 118 4.57 -24.81 -39.61
CA ILE A 118 4.09 -26.14 -39.26
C ILE A 118 3.17 -25.92 -38.07
N ARG A 119 1.88 -26.18 -38.26
CA ARG A 119 0.89 -26.31 -37.18
C ARG A 119 1.28 -27.51 -36.31
N GLN A 120 2.28 -27.36 -35.45
CA GLN A 120 2.44 -28.20 -34.28
C GLN A 120 1.57 -27.65 -33.15
N LYS A 121 1.01 -28.58 -32.37
CA LYS A 121 -0.18 -28.40 -31.56
C LYS A 121 -0.07 -27.24 -30.57
N ARG A 122 -1.14 -26.44 -30.52
CA ARG A 122 -1.59 -25.56 -29.43
C ARG A 122 -1.56 -26.17 -28.00
N ALA A 123 -1.09 -27.41 -27.83
CA ALA A 123 -1.30 -28.22 -26.63
C ALA A 123 -0.19 -28.11 -25.57
N SER A 124 0.93 -27.42 -25.83
CA SER A 124 2.04 -27.29 -24.88
C SER A 124 2.41 -25.86 -24.47
N GLY A 125 1.69 -24.81 -24.92
CA GLY A 125 1.88 -23.44 -24.43
C GLY A 125 3.35 -22.98 -24.40
N PHE A 126 3.83 -22.58 -23.21
CA PHE A 126 5.23 -22.22 -22.96
C PHE A 126 6.11 -23.36 -22.40
N LEU A 127 5.62 -24.61 -22.41
CA LEU A 127 6.36 -25.80 -21.96
C LEU A 127 7.37 -26.29 -23.01
N ASN A 128 8.54 -26.76 -22.58
CA ASN A 128 9.56 -27.39 -23.42
C ASN A 128 10.30 -28.53 -22.67
N ASP A 129 11.49 -28.96 -23.11
CA ASP A 129 12.21 -30.07 -22.46
C ASP A 129 13.07 -29.64 -21.23
N TYR A 130 13.14 -28.34 -20.94
CA TYR A 130 14.06 -27.73 -19.99
C TYR A 130 13.31 -26.93 -18.92
N TYR A 131 13.42 -27.36 -17.66
CA TYR A 131 12.65 -26.76 -16.57
C TYR A 131 13.09 -25.33 -16.24
N ASP A 132 14.34 -24.96 -16.54
CA ASP A 132 14.82 -23.58 -16.38
C ASP A 132 14.15 -22.62 -17.37
N ASP A 133 14.10 -22.99 -18.66
CA ASP A 133 13.41 -22.22 -19.71
C ASP A 133 11.93 -22.00 -19.36
N GLU A 134 11.27 -23.05 -18.86
CA GLU A 134 9.89 -23.01 -18.39
C GLU A 134 9.73 -22.07 -17.18
N GLY A 135 10.57 -22.22 -16.16
CA GLY A 135 10.53 -21.38 -14.96
C GLY A 135 10.70 -19.89 -15.25
N TRP A 136 11.54 -19.52 -16.22
CA TRP A 136 11.67 -18.12 -16.67
C TRP A 136 10.36 -17.57 -17.23
N TRP A 137 9.65 -18.34 -18.06
CA TRP A 137 8.33 -17.96 -18.56
C TRP A 137 7.30 -17.85 -17.43
N GLY A 138 7.31 -18.78 -16.47
CA GLY A 138 6.42 -18.72 -15.31
C GLY A 138 6.57 -17.39 -14.54
N LEU A 139 7.82 -16.98 -14.25
CA LEU A 139 8.07 -15.70 -13.59
C LEU A 139 7.71 -14.48 -14.46
N ALA A 140 7.89 -14.57 -15.78
CA ALA A 140 7.47 -13.51 -16.70
C ALA A 140 5.95 -13.32 -16.68
N TRP A 141 5.18 -14.41 -16.58
CA TRP A 141 3.73 -14.35 -16.47
C TRP A 141 3.25 -13.81 -15.12
N ILE A 142 3.94 -14.14 -14.02
CA ILE A 142 3.72 -13.48 -12.74
C ILE A 142 3.96 -11.96 -12.86
N ALA A 143 5.04 -11.55 -13.52
CA ALA A 143 5.32 -10.13 -13.72
C ALA A 143 4.27 -9.44 -14.60
N ALA A 144 3.79 -10.11 -15.65
CA ALA A 144 2.71 -9.61 -16.51
C ALA A 144 1.37 -9.49 -15.75
N LEU A 145 1.04 -10.49 -14.93
CA LEU A 145 -0.14 -10.48 -14.06
C LEU A 145 -0.10 -9.28 -13.11
N ASP A 146 1.02 -9.04 -12.44
CA ASP A 146 1.17 -7.95 -11.47
C ASP A 146 0.91 -6.56 -12.08
N VAL A 147 1.14 -6.40 -13.38
CA VAL A 147 0.99 -5.12 -14.09
C VAL A 147 -0.38 -4.99 -14.75
N THR A 148 -0.94 -6.10 -15.23
CA THR A 148 -2.15 -6.09 -16.06
C THR A 148 -3.40 -6.53 -15.34
N GLY A 149 -3.27 -7.26 -14.23
CA GLY A 149 -4.38 -7.90 -13.51
C GLY A 149 -5.05 -9.06 -14.26
N LYS A 150 -4.50 -9.52 -15.39
CA LYS A 150 -5.13 -10.55 -16.22
C LYS A 150 -4.83 -11.96 -15.70
N HIS A 151 -5.88 -12.64 -15.22
CA HIS A 151 -5.79 -13.98 -14.65
C HIS A 151 -5.27 -15.06 -15.62
N GLU A 152 -5.40 -14.88 -16.94
CA GLU A 152 -4.86 -15.83 -17.92
C GLU A 152 -3.33 -16.00 -17.79
N PHE A 153 -2.61 -14.96 -17.35
CA PHE A 153 -1.18 -15.07 -17.07
C PHE A 153 -0.89 -15.88 -15.79
N LEU A 154 -1.78 -15.82 -14.80
CA LEU A 154 -1.69 -16.70 -13.63
C LEU A 154 -1.89 -18.17 -14.03
N ASP A 155 -2.86 -18.45 -14.91
CA ASP A 155 -3.14 -19.80 -15.39
C ASP A 155 -1.95 -20.40 -16.15
N GLU A 156 -1.24 -19.59 -16.95
CA GLU A 156 -0.02 -20.04 -17.65
C GLU A 156 1.12 -20.31 -16.66
N ALA A 157 1.33 -19.43 -15.66
CA ALA A 157 2.31 -19.64 -14.61
C ALA A 157 2.04 -20.92 -13.80
N ILE A 158 0.78 -21.20 -13.48
CA ILE A 158 0.33 -22.42 -12.80
C ILE A 158 0.60 -23.66 -13.65
N THR A 159 0.30 -23.59 -14.95
CA THR A 159 0.54 -24.68 -15.91
C THR A 159 2.03 -25.05 -15.97
N ILE A 160 2.89 -24.04 -16.09
CA ILE A 160 4.36 -24.18 -16.05
C ILE A 160 4.80 -24.81 -14.73
N TRP A 161 4.29 -24.31 -13.60
CA TRP A 161 4.68 -24.82 -12.29
C TRP A 161 4.29 -26.29 -12.09
N TYR A 162 3.14 -26.73 -12.60
CA TYR A 162 2.74 -28.14 -12.52
C TYR A 162 3.65 -29.06 -13.35
N ASP A 163 4.15 -28.59 -14.49
CA ASP A 163 5.13 -29.35 -15.27
C ASP A 163 6.47 -29.46 -14.50
N MET A 164 6.98 -28.35 -13.97
CA MET A 164 8.17 -28.35 -13.11
C MET A 164 7.99 -29.27 -11.89
N LYS A 165 6.84 -29.21 -11.22
CA LYS A 165 6.50 -30.10 -10.10
C LYS A 165 6.52 -31.57 -10.50
N ALA A 166 6.12 -31.90 -11.73
CA ALA A 166 6.22 -33.27 -12.22
C ALA A 166 7.67 -33.75 -12.35
N GLY A 167 8.66 -32.86 -12.46
CA GLY A 167 10.09 -33.18 -12.43
C GLY A 167 10.69 -33.32 -11.03
N TRP A 168 10.05 -32.72 -10.03
CA TRP A 168 10.59 -32.59 -8.67
C TRP A 168 10.93 -33.96 -8.04
N ASN A 169 12.14 -34.09 -7.50
CA ASN A 169 12.65 -35.30 -6.82
C ASN A 169 12.64 -36.59 -7.66
N LYS A 170 12.61 -36.50 -9.00
CA LYS A 170 12.75 -37.68 -9.87
C LYS A 170 14.19 -38.20 -10.00
N HIS A 171 15.18 -37.38 -9.68
CA HIS A 171 16.59 -37.76 -9.67
C HIS A 171 17.03 -38.23 -8.28
N HIS A 172 18.02 -39.13 -8.16
CA HIS A 172 18.41 -39.71 -6.86
C HIS A 172 19.03 -38.70 -5.88
N CYS A 173 19.55 -37.58 -6.38
CA CYS A 173 20.03 -36.47 -5.55
C CYS A 173 18.91 -35.56 -5.01
N GLY A 174 17.64 -35.85 -5.31
CA GLY A 174 16.52 -34.95 -5.06
C GLY A 174 16.56 -33.71 -5.96
N GLY A 175 15.76 -32.69 -5.62
CA GLY A 175 15.68 -31.44 -6.37
C GLY A 175 15.06 -31.58 -7.75
N LEU A 176 15.05 -30.48 -8.49
CA LEU A 176 14.62 -30.42 -9.88
C LEU A 176 15.84 -30.59 -10.81
N PRO A 177 15.84 -31.59 -11.72
CA PRO A 177 16.87 -31.74 -12.74
C PRO A 177 16.84 -30.57 -13.72
N TRP A 178 17.91 -30.40 -14.51
CA TRP A 178 17.93 -29.36 -15.54
C TRP A 178 16.89 -29.58 -16.67
N ASN A 179 16.67 -30.84 -17.04
CA ASN A 179 15.78 -31.20 -18.15
C ASN A 179 15.02 -32.51 -17.89
N LYS A 180 14.02 -32.79 -18.73
CA LYS A 180 13.12 -33.95 -18.61
C LYS A 180 13.80 -35.30 -18.87
N ASN A 181 15.02 -35.31 -19.43
CA ASN A 181 15.77 -36.51 -19.80
C ASN A 181 16.73 -37.03 -18.71
N GLY A 182 16.66 -36.49 -17.49
CA GLY A 182 17.40 -37.03 -16.34
C GLY A 182 18.82 -36.48 -16.18
N ALA A 183 19.07 -35.23 -16.60
CA ALA A 183 20.27 -34.49 -16.16
C ALA A 183 20.25 -34.28 -14.63
N GLY A 184 21.40 -34.05 -14.02
CA GLY A 184 21.49 -33.77 -12.58
C GLY A 184 20.76 -32.47 -12.17
N PRO A 185 20.45 -32.29 -10.87
CA PRO A 185 19.85 -31.06 -10.36
C PRO A 185 20.80 -29.87 -10.49
N VAL A 186 20.27 -28.78 -11.06
CA VAL A 186 20.97 -27.50 -11.20
C VAL A 186 20.28 -26.44 -10.37
N SER A 187 21.05 -25.52 -9.79
CA SER A 187 20.53 -24.51 -8.88
C SER A 187 19.41 -23.70 -9.52
N ILE A 188 19.60 -23.26 -10.77
CA ILE A 188 18.62 -22.40 -11.44
C ILE A 188 17.22 -23.00 -11.56
N ALA A 189 17.11 -24.27 -11.94
CA ALA A 189 15.81 -24.92 -12.07
C ALA A 189 15.08 -24.97 -10.71
N ASN A 190 15.83 -25.18 -9.64
CA ASN A 190 15.31 -25.22 -8.27
C ASN A 190 14.95 -23.83 -7.75
N GLU A 191 15.80 -22.83 -7.99
CA GLU A 191 15.54 -21.44 -7.58
C GLU A 191 14.28 -20.88 -8.28
N LEU A 192 14.13 -21.14 -9.58
CA LEU A 192 12.93 -20.76 -10.34
C LEU A 192 11.70 -21.49 -9.80
N TYR A 193 11.81 -22.78 -9.46
CA TYR A 193 10.71 -23.54 -8.87
C TYR A 193 10.28 -22.98 -7.50
N ILE A 194 11.24 -22.63 -6.65
CA ILE A 194 11.00 -21.99 -5.35
C ILE A 194 10.32 -20.64 -5.54
N GLN A 195 10.91 -19.77 -6.38
CA GLN A 195 10.39 -18.42 -6.60
C GLN A 195 9.01 -18.44 -7.24
N LEU A 196 8.79 -19.28 -8.25
CA LEU A 196 7.50 -19.40 -8.93
C LEU A 196 6.42 -19.95 -8.00
N GLY A 197 6.72 -21.02 -7.24
CA GLY A 197 5.79 -21.59 -6.27
C GLY A 197 5.42 -20.59 -5.17
N ALA A 198 6.39 -19.88 -4.61
CA ALA A 198 6.14 -18.83 -3.62
C ALA A 198 5.34 -17.66 -4.22
N ALA A 199 5.66 -17.23 -5.43
CA ALA A 199 4.96 -16.14 -6.11
C ALA A 199 3.50 -16.48 -6.45
N ILE A 200 3.24 -17.70 -6.94
CA ILE A 200 1.87 -18.20 -7.17
C ILE A 200 1.11 -18.26 -5.84
N SER A 201 1.73 -18.74 -4.75
CA SER A 201 1.08 -18.81 -3.43
C SER A 201 0.60 -17.45 -2.89
N ASN A 202 1.23 -16.35 -3.34
CA ASN A 202 0.82 -14.99 -2.99
C ASN A 202 -0.32 -14.45 -3.85
N ARG A 203 -0.71 -15.16 -4.92
CA ARG A 203 -1.59 -14.68 -5.97
C ARG A 203 -2.77 -15.61 -6.28
N VAL A 204 -2.83 -16.78 -5.63
CA VAL A 204 -3.97 -17.71 -5.68
C VAL A 204 -4.84 -17.58 -4.42
N GLY A 205 -6.05 -18.16 -4.47
CA GLY A 205 -6.94 -18.27 -3.32
C GLY A 205 -6.34 -19.04 -2.14
N LEU A 206 -6.85 -18.79 -0.94
CA LEU A 206 -6.36 -19.41 0.30
C LEU A 206 -6.46 -20.95 0.27
N ASP A 207 -7.46 -21.48 -0.43
CA ASP A 207 -7.69 -22.91 -0.63
C ASP A 207 -6.56 -23.61 -1.43
N GLN A 208 -5.88 -22.87 -2.30
CA GLN A 208 -4.80 -23.40 -3.13
C GLN A 208 -3.41 -22.99 -2.64
N LYS A 209 -3.32 -21.94 -1.83
CA LYS A 209 -2.07 -21.36 -1.35
C LYS A 209 -1.12 -22.39 -0.75
N ASP A 210 -1.62 -23.27 0.11
CA ASP A 210 -0.80 -24.27 0.81
C ASP A 210 -0.12 -25.27 -0.13
N ILE A 211 -0.72 -25.54 -1.30
CA ILE A 211 -0.16 -26.44 -2.31
C ILE A 211 1.14 -25.88 -2.87
N TYR A 212 1.15 -24.59 -3.22
CA TYR A 212 2.30 -23.93 -3.82
C TYR A 212 3.32 -23.50 -2.76
N LEU A 213 2.83 -22.97 -1.63
CA LEU A 213 3.68 -22.56 -0.52
C LEU A 213 4.40 -23.75 0.12
N GLY A 214 3.71 -24.87 0.33
CA GLY A 214 4.30 -26.09 0.85
C GLY A 214 5.41 -26.60 -0.06
N ALA A 215 5.15 -26.69 -1.37
CA ALA A 215 6.15 -27.12 -2.34
C ALA A 215 7.36 -26.18 -2.45
N ALA A 216 7.16 -24.85 -2.36
CA ALA A 216 8.25 -23.88 -2.35
C ALA A 216 9.11 -24.01 -1.08
N LYS A 217 8.48 -24.24 0.08
CA LYS A 217 9.18 -24.51 1.35
C LYS A 217 9.95 -25.83 1.31
N ASP A 218 9.36 -26.89 0.78
CA ASP A 218 10.03 -28.19 0.60
C ASP A 218 11.24 -28.06 -0.34
N ALA A 219 11.09 -27.29 -1.42
CA ALA A 219 12.18 -27.04 -2.35
C ALA A 219 13.29 -26.19 -1.73
N TRP A 220 12.96 -25.17 -0.94
CA TRP A 220 13.93 -24.43 -0.15
C TRP A 220 14.65 -25.31 0.89
N ASP A 221 13.94 -26.20 1.56
CA ASP A 221 14.53 -27.11 2.55
C ASP A 221 15.58 -28.02 1.90
N TRP A 222 15.27 -28.57 0.72
CA TRP A 222 16.26 -29.30 -0.07
C TRP A 222 17.42 -28.39 -0.51
N PHE A 223 17.10 -27.22 -1.08
CA PHE A 223 18.10 -26.32 -1.65
C PHE A 223 19.12 -25.86 -0.61
N SER A 224 18.66 -25.44 0.57
CA SER A 224 19.50 -24.98 1.68
C SER A 224 20.35 -26.11 2.30
N LYS A 225 19.92 -27.37 2.19
CA LYS A 225 20.65 -28.55 2.71
C LYS A 225 21.52 -29.27 1.67
N SER A 226 21.33 -29.00 0.39
CA SER A 226 22.07 -29.64 -0.71
C SER A 226 23.56 -29.28 -0.75
N GLY A 227 23.96 -28.21 -0.03
CA GLY A 227 25.33 -27.70 -0.01
C GLY A 227 25.65 -26.71 -1.14
N VAL A 228 24.70 -26.41 -2.03
CA VAL A 228 24.90 -25.43 -3.12
C VAL A 228 25.11 -24.01 -2.60
N ILE A 229 24.55 -23.67 -1.42
CA ILE A 229 24.89 -22.45 -0.69
C ILE A 229 26.20 -22.70 0.06
N GLY A 230 27.29 -22.14 -0.45
CA GLY A 230 28.60 -22.27 0.17
C GLY A 230 28.70 -21.55 1.52
N SER A 231 29.78 -21.81 2.26
CA SER A 231 30.10 -21.04 3.47
C SER A 231 30.40 -19.57 3.20
N ASP A 232 30.68 -19.22 1.94
CA ASP A 232 30.79 -17.85 1.43
C ASP A 232 29.43 -17.20 1.12
N HIS A 233 28.32 -17.91 1.40
CA HIS A 233 26.94 -17.53 1.07
C HIS A 233 26.67 -17.31 -0.42
N LEU A 234 27.57 -17.79 -1.29
CA LEU A 234 27.39 -17.77 -2.73
C LEU A 234 26.94 -19.14 -3.23
N ILE A 235 26.07 -19.12 -4.22
CA ILE A 235 25.43 -20.31 -4.77
C ILE A 235 26.22 -20.87 -5.93
N ARG A 236 26.56 -22.15 -5.81
CA ARG A 236 27.15 -22.98 -6.87
C ARG A 236 26.09 -23.40 -7.88
N ASP A 237 26.48 -23.64 -9.12
CA ASP A 237 25.54 -23.84 -10.23
C ASP A 237 24.69 -25.12 -10.16
N GLY A 238 25.11 -26.11 -9.38
CA GLY A 238 24.27 -27.29 -9.17
C GLY A 238 24.89 -28.31 -8.22
N VAL A 239 24.40 -29.54 -8.34
CA VAL A 239 25.01 -30.71 -7.71
C VAL A 239 25.49 -31.68 -8.78
N ASP A 240 26.57 -32.39 -8.47
CA ASP A 240 27.08 -33.45 -9.31
C ASP A 240 26.08 -34.61 -9.39
N SER A 241 25.75 -35.02 -10.62
CA SER A 241 24.71 -36.02 -10.88
C SER A 241 24.99 -37.35 -10.18
N ASP A 242 26.26 -37.74 -9.99
CA ASP A 242 26.58 -39.04 -9.41
C ASP A 242 26.77 -38.95 -7.89
N SER A 243 27.56 -37.98 -7.42
CA SER A 243 27.95 -37.85 -6.01
C SER A 243 26.99 -37.03 -5.14
N CYS A 244 26.04 -36.32 -5.75
CA CYS A 244 25.13 -35.38 -5.09
C CYS A 244 25.83 -34.31 -4.25
N GLN A 245 27.09 -34.01 -4.55
CA GLN A 245 27.86 -32.94 -3.91
C GLN A 245 27.74 -31.66 -4.74
N PRO A 246 27.78 -30.46 -4.11
CA PRO A 246 27.72 -29.19 -4.84
C PRO A 246 28.85 -29.09 -5.87
N ASN A 247 28.52 -28.68 -7.09
CA ASN A 247 29.45 -28.51 -8.20
C ASN A 247 29.15 -27.24 -9.00
N GLY A 248 30.05 -26.90 -9.93
CA GLY A 248 29.88 -25.79 -10.85
C GLY A 248 30.34 -24.43 -10.32
N ASP A 249 30.35 -23.46 -11.22
CA ASP A 249 30.76 -22.08 -10.95
C ASP A 249 29.69 -21.31 -10.17
N THR A 250 30.00 -20.06 -9.82
CA THR A 250 29.02 -19.12 -9.26
C THR A 250 28.63 -18.10 -10.32
N PHE A 251 27.34 -18.00 -10.63
CA PHE A 251 26.81 -17.02 -11.59
C PHE A 251 25.90 -16.01 -10.90
N THR A 252 25.85 -14.76 -11.38
CA THR A 252 25.09 -13.68 -10.73
C THR A 252 23.59 -13.97 -10.68
N TYR A 253 23.04 -14.62 -11.70
CA TYR A 253 21.61 -14.89 -11.77
C TYR A 253 21.17 -15.90 -10.70
N ASN A 254 21.97 -16.93 -10.40
CA ASN A 254 21.68 -17.88 -9.32
C ASN A 254 21.54 -17.15 -7.97
N GLN A 255 22.40 -16.15 -7.73
CA GLN A 255 22.33 -15.34 -6.52
C GLN A 255 21.06 -14.47 -6.48
N GLY A 256 20.56 -14.08 -7.65
CA GLY A 256 19.41 -13.19 -7.78
C GLY A 256 18.07 -13.91 -7.63
N VAL A 257 17.85 -14.99 -8.37
CA VAL A 257 16.56 -15.70 -8.41
C VAL A 257 16.18 -16.18 -7.02
N ILE A 258 17.11 -16.77 -6.27
CA ILE A 258 16.84 -17.22 -4.91
C ILE A 258 16.47 -16.07 -3.97
N VAL A 259 17.12 -14.90 -4.10
CA VAL A 259 16.80 -13.70 -3.30
C VAL A 259 15.36 -13.28 -3.57
N GLY A 260 14.94 -13.32 -4.83
CA GLY A 260 13.55 -13.11 -5.22
C GLY A 260 12.59 -14.14 -4.61
N GLY A 261 12.95 -15.42 -4.65
CA GLY A 261 12.15 -16.50 -4.08
C GLY A 261 11.97 -16.38 -2.56
N LEU A 262 13.03 -16.00 -1.85
CA LEU A 262 12.99 -15.74 -0.41
C LEU A 262 12.14 -14.51 -0.06
N VAL A 263 12.19 -13.44 -0.87
CA VAL A 263 11.28 -12.30 -0.72
C VAL A 263 9.82 -12.71 -0.93
N GLU A 264 9.53 -13.56 -1.91
CA GLU A 264 8.17 -14.10 -2.11
C GLU A 264 7.74 -15.03 -0.97
N LEU A 265 8.64 -15.82 -0.38
CA LEU A 265 8.35 -16.62 0.83
C LEU A 265 8.07 -15.74 2.05
N TRP A 266 8.79 -14.63 2.21
CA TRP A 266 8.48 -13.63 3.23
C TRP A 266 7.11 -13.00 3.01
N ARG A 267 6.82 -12.53 1.79
CA ARG A 267 5.47 -12.07 1.42
C ARG A 267 4.44 -13.14 1.74
N ALA A 268 4.82 -14.42 1.58
CA ALA A 268 3.95 -15.55 1.78
C ALA A 268 3.66 -15.91 3.25
N THR A 269 4.51 -15.52 4.18
CA THR A 269 4.48 -16.03 5.57
C THR A 269 4.53 -14.93 6.63
N GLY A 270 5.18 -13.80 6.34
CA GLY A 270 5.54 -12.76 7.30
C GLY A 270 6.74 -13.11 8.20
N GLU A 271 7.40 -14.25 7.98
CA GLU A 271 8.51 -14.70 8.85
C GLU A 271 9.85 -14.05 8.44
N LEU A 272 10.54 -13.41 9.39
CA LEU A 272 11.79 -12.70 9.11
C LEU A 272 12.93 -13.61 8.63
N TYR A 273 12.89 -14.89 8.98
CA TYR A 273 13.87 -15.90 8.54
C TYR A 273 14.17 -15.81 7.04
N TRP A 274 13.14 -15.67 6.20
CA TRP A 274 13.32 -15.63 4.74
C TRP A 274 14.12 -14.42 4.29
N ILE A 275 13.85 -13.24 4.86
CA ILE A 275 14.57 -12.00 4.53
C ILE A 275 15.99 -12.02 5.09
N ASP A 276 16.21 -12.62 6.26
CA ASP A 276 17.55 -12.80 6.83
C ASP A 276 18.42 -13.68 5.92
N GLN A 277 17.85 -14.77 5.36
CA GLN A 277 18.57 -15.60 4.38
C GLN A 277 18.85 -14.86 3.07
N ALA A 278 17.89 -14.07 2.58
CA ALA A 278 18.05 -13.28 1.37
C ALA A 278 19.15 -12.22 1.53
N GLU A 279 19.20 -11.58 2.71
CA GLU A 279 20.21 -10.58 3.08
C GLU A 279 21.62 -11.18 3.09
N LEU A 280 21.82 -12.39 3.65
CA LEU A 280 23.13 -13.06 3.64
C LEU A 280 23.68 -13.25 2.21
N ILE A 281 22.83 -13.74 1.29
CA ILE A 281 23.21 -13.98 -0.11
C ILE A 281 23.45 -12.66 -0.85
N ALA A 282 22.54 -11.69 -0.70
CA ALA A 282 22.67 -10.37 -1.32
C ALA A 282 23.92 -9.61 -0.83
N MET A 283 24.25 -9.70 0.45
CA MET A 283 25.46 -9.10 1.01
C MET A 283 26.72 -9.78 0.48
N ALA A 284 26.73 -11.11 0.32
CA ALA A 284 27.87 -11.83 -0.25
C ALA A 284 28.23 -11.37 -1.68
N VAL A 285 27.23 -10.98 -2.46
CA VAL A 285 27.42 -10.41 -3.80
C VAL A 285 27.80 -8.93 -3.76
N THR A 286 27.14 -8.12 -2.92
CA THR A 286 27.27 -6.65 -2.94
C THR A 286 28.41 -6.10 -2.09
N GLN A 287 28.98 -6.90 -1.18
CA GLN A 287 30.09 -6.46 -0.33
C GLN A 287 31.35 -6.12 -1.15
N PRO A 288 32.11 -5.08 -0.79
CA PRO A 288 33.33 -4.72 -1.50
C PRO A 288 34.32 -5.89 -1.59
N GLY A 289 34.85 -6.13 -2.80
CA GLY A 289 35.82 -7.20 -3.04
C GLY A 289 35.21 -8.60 -3.21
N SER A 290 33.88 -8.71 -3.32
CA SER A 290 33.22 -9.95 -3.72
C SER A 290 33.76 -10.45 -5.07
N LYS A 291 33.89 -11.78 -5.23
CA LYS A 291 34.27 -12.41 -6.51
C LYS A 291 33.23 -12.23 -7.63
N MET A 292 32.02 -11.79 -7.27
CA MET A 292 30.94 -11.45 -8.19
C MET A 292 31.02 -9.99 -8.68
N GLN A 293 32.14 -9.33 -8.43
CA GLN A 293 32.42 -7.96 -8.86
C GLN A 293 33.74 -7.90 -9.63
N ASP A 294 33.85 -6.94 -10.54
CA ASP A 294 35.12 -6.54 -11.11
C ASP A 294 35.94 -5.69 -10.11
N ARG A 295 37.14 -5.27 -10.54
CA ARG A 295 38.05 -4.45 -9.71
C ARG A 295 37.48 -3.08 -9.31
N ASP A 296 36.49 -2.57 -10.03
CA ASP A 296 35.84 -1.28 -9.79
C ASP A 296 34.56 -1.46 -8.93
N GLY A 297 34.26 -2.69 -8.51
CA GLY A 297 33.08 -3.03 -7.71
C GLY A 297 31.79 -3.06 -8.53
N ILE A 298 31.88 -3.33 -9.84
CA ILE A 298 30.75 -3.51 -10.76
C ILE A 298 30.42 -4.99 -10.84
N LEU A 299 29.13 -5.33 -10.81
CA LEU A 299 28.64 -6.70 -10.92
C LEU A 299 29.23 -7.38 -12.17
N ALA A 300 29.81 -8.57 -12.00
CA ALA A 300 30.52 -9.29 -13.05
C ALA A 300 30.41 -10.81 -12.84
N ASP A 301 30.25 -11.54 -13.93
CA ASP A 301 30.44 -12.99 -14.00
C ASP A 301 31.87 -13.33 -14.43
N GLY A 302 32.25 -14.61 -14.33
CA GLY A 302 33.58 -15.07 -14.75
C GLY A 302 33.93 -14.73 -16.22
N CYS A 303 32.93 -14.70 -17.10
CA CYS A 303 33.12 -14.36 -18.51
C CYS A 303 33.42 -12.87 -18.77
N ASP A 304 33.12 -11.99 -17.80
CA ASP A 304 33.41 -10.55 -17.94
C ASP A 304 34.93 -10.32 -17.83
N GLN A 305 35.59 -11.09 -16.95
CA GLN A 305 37.01 -10.94 -16.63
C GLN A 305 37.92 -11.38 -17.79
N ASN A 306 37.57 -12.46 -18.48
CA ASN A 306 38.28 -12.96 -19.66
C ASN A 306 37.72 -12.39 -20.99
N LYS A 307 36.72 -11.50 -20.91
CA LYS A 307 36.00 -10.89 -22.04
C LYS A 307 35.34 -11.91 -22.98
N SER A 308 35.06 -13.13 -22.50
CA SER A 308 34.39 -14.17 -23.27
C SER A 308 32.88 -14.06 -23.27
N CYS A 309 32.28 -13.10 -22.54
CA CYS A 309 30.84 -12.85 -22.62
C CYS A 309 30.40 -12.29 -24.00
N GLN A 310 31.31 -11.97 -24.91
CA GLN A 310 31.00 -11.40 -26.23
C GLN A 310 30.40 -12.46 -27.18
N GLY A 311 29.29 -12.15 -27.85
CA GLY A 311 28.60 -13.04 -28.80
C GLY A 311 27.21 -13.49 -28.32
N ILE A 312 26.64 -14.51 -28.97
CA ILE A 312 25.38 -15.12 -28.54
C ILE A 312 25.72 -16.20 -27.51
N ASN A 313 25.68 -15.82 -26.23
CA ASN A 313 25.78 -16.72 -25.10
C ASN A 313 24.79 -16.30 -24.01
N ASP A 314 24.44 -17.25 -23.14
CA ASP A 314 23.46 -17.05 -22.07
C ASP A 314 23.90 -16.00 -21.04
N GLY A 315 25.22 -15.82 -20.87
CA GLY A 315 25.84 -14.90 -19.91
C GLY A 315 25.47 -13.43 -20.10
N THR A 316 24.97 -13.05 -21.28
CA THR A 316 24.53 -11.67 -21.55
C THR A 316 23.38 -11.17 -20.68
N GLN A 317 22.52 -12.08 -20.17
CA GLN A 317 21.34 -11.73 -19.36
C GLN A 317 21.60 -11.74 -17.85
N PHE A 318 22.58 -12.50 -17.38
CA PHE A 318 22.67 -12.96 -15.98
C PHE A 318 22.73 -11.85 -14.93
N LYS A 319 23.45 -10.76 -15.23
CA LYS A 319 23.64 -9.63 -14.31
C LYS A 319 22.34 -8.88 -14.01
N GLY A 320 21.51 -8.65 -15.02
CA GLY A 320 20.21 -7.98 -14.86
C GLY A 320 19.28 -8.71 -13.89
N VAL A 321 19.25 -10.03 -13.95
CA VAL A 321 18.44 -10.87 -13.06
C VAL A 321 18.77 -10.63 -11.58
N PHE A 322 20.06 -10.48 -11.25
CA PHE A 322 20.48 -10.14 -9.89
C PHE A 322 19.96 -8.75 -9.48
N ALA A 323 20.19 -7.73 -10.31
CA ALA A 323 19.75 -6.36 -10.01
C ALA A 323 18.23 -6.27 -9.80
N ARG A 324 17.45 -6.96 -10.65
CA ARG A 324 15.99 -7.06 -10.56
C ARG A 324 15.52 -7.61 -9.21
N ASN A 325 16.16 -8.66 -8.70
CA ASN A 325 15.75 -9.29 -7.44
C ASN A 325 16.34 -8.56 -6.21
N LEU A 326 17.52 -7.95 -6.32
CA LEU A 326 18.06 -7.08 -5.27
C LEU A 326 17.15 -5.87 -5.00
N LYS A 327 16.54 -5.31 -6.05
CA LYS A 327 15.48 -4.29 -5.93
C LYS A 327 14.30 -4.78 -5.08
N GLN A 328 13.84 -6.01 -5.31
CA GLN A 328 12.73 -6.60 -4.55
C GLN A 328 13.09 -6.74 -3.06
N LEU A 329 14.32 -7.17 -2.76
CA LEU A 329 14.81 -7.23 -1.38
C LEU A 329 14.90 -5.84 -0.75
N HIS A 330 15.44 -4.85 -1.46
CA HIS A 330 15.53 -3.48 -0.95
C HIS A 330 14.15 -2.86 -0.65
N ALA A 331 13.11 -3.23 -1.40
CA ALA A 331 11.75 -2.78 -1.15
C ALA A 331 11.21 -3.19 0.23
N VAL A 332 11.62 -4.36 0.72
CA VAL A 332 11.15 -4.95 1.99
C VAL A 332 12.19 -4.88 3.11
N ARG A 333 13.47 -4.68 2.77
CA ARG A 333 14.62 -4.53 3.66
C ARG A 333 15.56 -3.44 3.12
N PRO A 334 15.22 -2.15 3.28
CA PRO A 334 16.03 -1.06 2.76
C PRO A 334 17.46 -1.09 3.29
N SER A 335 18.43 -0.92 2.39
CA SER A 335 19.87 -0.91 2.73
C SER A 335 20.63 0.07 1.84
N ASN A 336 21.40 0.95 2.47
CA ASN A 336 22.27 1.90 1.77
C ASN A 336 23.33 1.20 0.92
N GLN A 337 23.76 0.00 1.31
CA GLN A 337 24.69 -0.80 0.52
C GLN A 337 24.05 -1.25 -0.79
N TYR A 338 22.82 -1.76 -0.77
CA TYR A 338 22.10 -2.18 -1.98
C TYR A 338 21.84 -0.99 -2.90
N LYS A 339 21.37 0.13 -2.33
CA LYS A 339 21.15 1.37 -3.07
C LYS A 339 22.43 1.84 -3.77
N THR A 340 23.52 2.01 -3.02
CA THR A 340 24.82 2.46 -3.55
C THR A 340 25.35 1.50 -4.62
N PHE A 341 25.18 0.19 -4.41
CA PHE A 341 25.60 -0.83 -5.36
C PHE A 341 24.83 -0.71 -6.69
N LEU A 342 23.50 -0.65 -6.64
CA LEU A 342 22.65 -0.51 -7.83
C LEU A 342 22.92 0.80 -8.58
N GLU A 343 23.05 1.92 -7.86
CA GLU A 343 23.39 3.22 -8.45
C GLU A 343 24.77 3.20 -9.13
N ARG A 344 25.78 2.58 -8.50
CA ARG A 344 27.12 2.47 -9.09
C ARG A 344 27.10 1.67 -10.39
N ASN A 345 26.41 0.53 -10.39
CA ASN A 345 26.28 -0.31 -11.58
C ASN A 345 25.55 0.45 -12.71
N ALA A 346 24.37 1.01 -12.43
CA ALA A 346 23.59 1.76 -13.41
C ALA A 346 24.36 2.96 -14.00
N ARG A 347 25.06 3.72 -13.15
CA ARG A 347 25.93 4.81 -13.58
C ARG A 347 27.05 4.32 -14.50
N THR A 348 27.68 3.21 -14.17
CA THR A 348 28.82 2.69 -14.93
C THR A 348 28.37 2.12 -16.28
N ILE A 349 27.24 1.42 -16.33
CA ILE A 349 26.59 0.99 -17.58
C ILE A 349 26.41 2.20 -18.51
N TRP A 350 25.81 3.27 -18.00
CA TRP A 350 25.53 4.45 -18.82
C TRP A 350 26.79 5.22 -19.25
N GLN A 351 27.86 5.18 -18.44
CA GLN A 351 29.09 5.93 -18.71
C GLN A 351 30.11 5.17 -19.55
N LYS A 352 30.19 3.85 -19.39
CA LYS A 352 31.29 3.04 -19.94
C LYS A 352 30.82 1.96 -20.93
N ASP A 353 29.53 1.61 -20.91
CA ASP A 353 28.94 0.53 -21.73
C ASP A 353 27.77 1.03 -22.59
N LEU A 354 27.59 2.36 -22.73
CA LEU A 354 26.63 2.97 -23.64
C LEU A 354 27.31 3.35 -24.96
N HIS A 355 26.72 2.91 -26.07
CA HIS A 355 27.00 3.43 -27.41
C HIS A 355 25.78 4.14 -27.96
N LEU A 356 25.97 5.36 -28.46
CA LEU A 356 24.91 6.16 -29.07
C LEU A 356 25.07 6.18 -30.57
N GLU A 357 24.06 5.69 -31.29
CA GLU A 357 24.02 5.73 -32.74
C GLU A 357 22.63 6.17 -33.21
N ASN A 358 22.58 7.22 -34.03
CA ASN A 358 21.33 7.78 -34.59
C ASN A 358 20.24 8.10 -33.53
N GLY A 359 20.65 8.49 -32.33
CA GLY A 359 19.76 8.81 -31.21
C GLY A 359 19.22 7.59 -30.45
N ASN A 360 19.73 6.39 -30.71
CA ASN A 360 19.37 5.17 -29.96
C ASN A 360 20.44 4.81 -28.93
N CYS A 361 20.01 4.23 -27.80
CA CYS A 361 20.87 3.82 -26.68
C CYS A 361 21.19 2.32 -26.76
N PHE A 362 22.41 1.96 -27.13
CA PHE A 362 22.88 0.57 -27.17
C PHE A 362 23.72 0.25 -25.93
N ASN A 363 23.32 -0.75 -25.14
CA ASN A 363 24.07 -1.21 -23.99
C ASN A 363 24.64 -2.61 -24.20
N GLY A 364 25.96 -2.73 -24.03
CA GLY A 364 26.69 -3.98 -24.16
C GLY A 364 26.51 -4.90 -22.96
N VAL A 365 27.34 -5.95 -22.90
CA VAL A 365 27.34 -6.93 -21.79
C VAL A 365 28.36 -6.58 -20.70
N LEU A 366 29.37 -5.77 -21.02
CA LEU A 366 30.47 -5.45 -20.12
C LEU A 366 30.15 -4.17 -19.35
N TRP A 367 29.40 -4.28 -18.24
CA TRP A 367 28.94 -3.13 -17.46
C TRP A 367 30.08 -2.23 -16.96
N GLY A 368 31.27 -2.79 -16.68
CA GLY A 368 32.47 -2.03 -16.30
C GLY A 368 33.19 -1.36 -17.48
N GLY A 369 32.77 -1.65 -18.72
CA GLY A 369 33.35 -1.18 -19.97
C GLY A 369 34.68 -1.85 -20.38
N PRO A 370 35.20 -1.50 -21.57
CA PRO A 370 34.57 -0.63 -22.57
C PRO A 370 33.40 -1.32 -23.28
N TYR A 371 32.50 -0.52 -23.86
CA TYR A 371 31.39 -0.99 -24.71
C TYR A 371 31.83 -2.07 -25.71
N VAL A 372 30.97 -3.08 -25.85
CA VAL A 372 31.01 -4.11 -26.89
C VAL A 372 29.64 -4.21 -27.55
N THR A 373 29.56 -4.85 -28.72
CA THR A 373 28.32 -4.97 -29.50
C THR A 373 27.13 -5.40 -28.64
N ALA A 374 26.09 -4.57 -28.61
CA ALA A 374 24.86 -4.82 -27.87
C ALA A 374 23.98 -5.90 -28.54
N SER A 375 23.22 -6.64 -27.74
CA SER A 375 22.17 -7.56 -28.16
C SER A 375 20.89 -7.27 -27.37
N ALA A 376 19.75 -7.83 -27.78
CA ALA A 376 18.52 -7.69 -26.99
C ALA A 376 18.70 -8.16 -25.53
N SER A 377 19.47 -9.24 -25.33
CA SER A 377 19.76 -9.80 -23.99
C SER A 377 20.63 -8.86 -23.15
N SER A 378 21.72 -8.32 -23.72
CA SER A 378 22.57 -7.36 -22.99
C SER A 378 21.83 -6.06 -22.69
N GLN A 379 20.98 -5.61 -23.62
CA GLN A 379 20.11 -4.46 -23.46
C GLN A 379 19.12 -4.64 -22.30
N SER A 380 18.43 -5.78 -22.25
CA SER A 380 17.52 -6.15 -21.17
C SER A 380 18.21 -6.22 -19.82
N SER A 381 19.41 -6.81 -19.79
CA SER A 381 20.23 -6.92 -18.58
C SER A 381 20.57 -5.52 -18.03
N ALA A 382 20.99 -4.60 -18.89
CA ALA A 382 21.22 -3.21 -18.52
C ALA A 382 19.94 -2.51 -18.04
N LEU A 383 18.80 -2.75 -18.68
CA LEU A 383 17.51 -2.18 -18.30
C LEU A 383 17.04 -2.64 -16.92
N ASP A 384 17.23 -3.91 -16.55
CA ASP A 384 16.95 -4.38 -15.19
C ASP A 384 17.71 -3.56 -14.15
N CYS A 385 18.98 -3.25 -14.41
CA CYS A 385 19.80 -2.43 -13.50
C CYS A 385 19.33 -0.97 -13.44
N LEU A 386 18.97 -0.38 -14.58
CA LEU A 386 18.44 0.99 -14.63
C LEU A 386 17.08 1.09 -13.90
N ASN A 387 16.19 0.12 -14.09
CA ASN A 387 14.93 0.00 -13.37
C ASN A 387 15.15 -0.15 -11.86
N ALA A 388 16.11 -1.00 -11.47
CA ALA A 388 16.47 -1.19 -10.08
C ALA A 388 17.03 0.08 -9.44
N ALA A 389 17.93 0.79 -10.13
CA ALA A 389 18.48 2.07 -9.66
C ALA A 389 17.41 3.16 -9.54
N GLN A 390 16.52 3.28 -10.53
CA GLN A 390 15.38 4.20 -10.46
C GLN A 390 14.52 3.91 -9.22
N ALA A 391 14.13 2.65 -9.03
CA ALA A 391 13.27 2.24 -7.94
C ALA A 391 13.86 2.57 -6.56
N VAL A 392 15.13 2.23 -6.30
CA VAL A 392 15.78 2.51 -5.00
C VAL A 392 16.08 4.00 -4.77
N VAL A 393 16.17 4.78 -5.84
CA VAL A 393 16.32 6.24 -5.77
C VAL A 393 14.97 6.91 -5.47
N THR A 394 13.86 6.39 -6.02
CA THR A 394 12.52 6.92 -5.76
C THR A 394 11.86 6.39 -4.50
N GLN A 395 12.31 5.26 -3.97
CA GLN A 395 11.73 4.67 -2.76
C GLN A 395 11.87 5.63 -1.58
N GLY A 396 10.74 5.97 -0.96
CA GLY A 396 10.67 6.96 0.12
C GLY A 396 10.79 8.42 -0.33
N LYS A 397 10.94 8.72 -1.63
CA LYS A 397 10.77 10.09 -2.14
C LYS A 397 9.28 10.44 -2.17
N ALA A 398 9.00 11.68 -1.84
CA ALA A 398 7.66 12.20 -1.89
C ALA A 398 7.10 12.21 -3.32
N PHE A 399 5.80 11.93 -3.46
CA PHE A 399 5.14 12.03 -4.76
C PHE A 399 5.10 13.48 -5.20
N LYS A 400 5.22 13.73 -6.50
CA LYS A 400 5.00 15.09 -7.01
C LYS A 400 3.56 15.48 -6.73
N ALA A 401 3.34 16.63 -6.10
CA ALA A 401 2.00 17.13 -5.85
C ALA A 401 1.22 17.27 -7.18
N PRO A 402 0.01 16.70 -7.28
CA PRO A 402 -0.84 16.88 -8.45
C PRO A 402 -1.36 18.31 -8.51
N THR A 403 -1.96 18.68 -9.64
CA THR A 403 -2.61 19.99 -9.78
C THR A 403 -4.02 19.92 -9.23
N TYR A 404 -4.29 20.62 -8.13
CA TYR A 404 -5.62 20.71 -7.53
C TYR A 404 -6.47 21.78 -8.23
N ARG A 405 -7.74 21.47 -8.50
CA ARG A 405 -8.73 22.36 -9.10
C ARG A 405 -9.84 22.68 -8.09
N PRO A 406 -9.92 23.90 -7.56
CA PRO A 406 -11.02 24.30 -6.68
C PRO A 406 -12.33 24.40 -7.46
N ASN A 407 -13.46 24.19 -6.79
CA ASN A 407 -14.80 24.47 -7.29
C ASN A 407 -15.54 25.36 -6.29
N LYS A 408 -15.45 26.67 -6.52
CA LYS A 408 -16.02 27.68 -5.62
C LYS A 408 -17.53 27.53 -5.44
N GLN A 409 -18.29 27.23 -6.49
CA GLN A 409 -19.75 27.10 -6.39
C GLN A 409 -20.15 25.93 -5.48
N ARG A 410 -19.44 24.80 -5.57
CA ARG A 410 -19.68 23.65 -4.70
C ARG A 410 -19.23 23.94 -3.26
N ALA A 411 -18.08 24.58 -3.08
CA ALA A 411 -17.61 25.00 -1.76
C ALA A 411 -18.59 25.96 -1.07
N ASP A 412 -19.10 26.96 -1.80
CA ASP A 412 -20.08 27.92 -1.28
C ASP A 412 -21.42 27.24 -0.90
N ALA A 413 -21.84 26.21 -1.64
CA ALA A 413 -23.04 25.43 -1.32
C ALA A 413 -22.86 24.57 -0.06
N VAL A 414 -21.68 23.97 0.15
CA VAL A 414 -21.39 23.25 1.40
C VAL A 414 -21.35 24.20 2.59
N LYS A 415 -20.78 25.41 2.40
CA LYS A 415 -20.79 26.47 3.42
C LYS A 415 -22.20 26.94 3.75
N GLU A 416 -23.12 26.99 2.78
CA GLU A 416 -24.55 27.26 3.04
C GLU A 416 -25.18 26.20 3.93
N ALA A 417 -24.94 24.91 3.64
CA ALA A 417 -25.45 23.81 4.46
C ALA A 417 -24.90 23.87 5.90
N PHE A 418 -23.60 24.18 6.06
CA PHE A 418 -23.00 24.43 7.37
C PHE A 418 -23.68 25.57 8.11
N ASN A 419 -23.87 26.72 7.46
CA ASN A 419 -24.51 27.88 8.07
C ASN A 419 -25.97 27.59 8.46
N PHE A 420 -26.69 26.82 7.66
CA PHE A 420 -28.04 26.37 7.98
C PHE A 420 -28.07 25.51 9.25
N SER A 421 -27.25 24.46 9.32
CA SER A 421 -27.13 23.60 10.50
C SER A 421 -26.64 24.36 11.74
N TRP A 422 -25.63 25.21 11.58
CA TRP A 422 -25.08 26.03 12.66
C TRP A 422 -26.14 26.98 13.22
N LYS A 423 -26.89 27.66 12.34
CA LYS A 423 -27.98 28.54 12.77
C LYS A 423 -29.06 27.78 13.53
N GLY A 424 -29.51 26.63 13.03
CA GLY A 424 -30.49 25.81 13.73
C GLY A 424 -30.02 25.35 15.10
N TYR A 425 -28.76 24.91 15.18
CA TYR A 425 -28.14 24.56 16.46
C TYR A 425 -28.10 25.76 17.41
N VAL A 426 -27.66 26.93 16.96
CA VAL A 426 -27.62 28.14 17.79
C VAL A 426 -29.00 28.58 18.28
N ASP A 427 -30.02 28.50 17.43
CA ASP A 427 -31.36 28.99 17.75
C ASP A 427 -32.12 28.03 18.69
N HIS A 428 -31.82 26.73 18.66
CA HIS A 428 -32.66 25.70 19.30
C HIS A 428 -31.94 24.79 20.30
N ALA A 429 -30.61 24.70 20.25
CA ALA A 429 -29.85 23.75 21.06
C ALA A 429 -28.68 24.38 21.82
N PHE A 430 -27.97 25.38 21.29
CA PHE A 430 -26.83 25.97 21.99
C PHE A 430 -27.20 26.49 23.40
N PRO A 431 -26.47 26.13 24.47
CA PRO A 431 -25.17 25.47 24.49
C PRO A 431 -25.19 23.94 24.75
N HIS A 432 -26.32 23.26 24.54
CA HIS A 432 -26.44 21.80 24.64
C HIS A 432 -25.64 21.07 23.56
N ASP A 433 -25.47 19.75 23.70
CA ASP A 433 -24.55 18.99 22.85
C ASP A 433 -25.00 18.89 21.39
N SER A 434 -26.22 18.41 21.16
CA SER A 434 -26.69 18.01 19.83
C SER A 434 -28.08 18.56 19.53
N LEU A 435 -28.30 18.95 18.28
CA LEU A 435 -29.60 19.42 17.79
C LEU A 435 -30.53 18.23 17.51
N GLN A 436 -31.80 18.38 17.87
CA GLN A 436 -32.89 17.54 17.38
C GLN A 436 -33.69 18.31 16.32
N PRO A 437 -33.33 18.17 15.03
CA PRO A 437 -33.75 19.12 14.00
C PRO A 437 -35.21 19.00 13.56
N VAL A 438 -35.92 17.91 13.90
CA VAL A 438 -37.31 17.68 13.47
C VAL A 438 -38.31 18.45 14.34
N ASP A 439 -38.07 18.49 15.65
CA ASP A 439 -38.94 19.15 16.64
C ASP A 439 -38.29 20.36 17.32
N ASN A 440 -37.05 20.70 16.93
CA ASN A 440 -36.28 21.85 17.41
C ASN A 440 -36.02 21.82 18.92
N THR A 441 -35.63 20.65 19.42
CA THR A 441 -35.11 20.46 20.79
C THR A 441 -33.62 20.10 20.75
N TYR A 442 -33.10 19.55 21.84
CA TYR A 442 -31.70 19.18 21.99
C TYR A 442 -31.55 17.87 22.78
N ARG A 443 -30.37 17.26 22.66
CA ARG A 443 -29.91 16.17 23.52
C ARG A 443 -28.55 16.55 24.10
N ASP A 444 -28.33 16.20 25.36
CA ASP A 444 -27.02 16.25 26.01
C ASP A 444 -26.41 14.84 26.04
N ASP A 445 -26.11 14.34 24.84
CA ASP A 445 -25.58 12.99 24.58
C ASP A 445 -24.05 12.90 24.66
N ARG A 446 -23.39 14.03 24.90
CA ARG A 446 -21.94 14.21 25.07
C ARG A 446 -21.66 15.09 26.31
N ASN A 447 -22.29 14.75 27.43
CA ASN A 447 -22.01 15.28 28.77
C ASN A 447 -22.52 16.70 29.09
N GLY A 448 -23.16 17.38 28.14
CA GLY A 448 -23.74 18.73 28.30
C GLY A 448 -22.70 19.85 28.24
N TRP A 449 -21.63 19.65 27.48
CA TRP A 449 -20.53 20.61 27.32
C TRP A 449 -20.54 21.34 25.97
N GLY A 450 -21.57 21.10 25.15
CA GLY A 450 -21.75 21.75 23.86
C GLY A 450 -20.93 21.11 22.75
N ALA A 451 -21.00 19.78 22.61
CA ALA A 451 -20.26 19.03 21.59
C ALA A 451 -20.30 19.66 20.19
N THR A 452 -21.49 19.96 19.66
CA THR A 452 -21.62 20.59 18.33
C THR A 452 -20.91 21.95 18.25
N ALA A 453 -20.88 22.73 19.32
CA ALA A 453 -20.15 24.00 19.34
C ALA A 453 -18.63 23.78 19.16
N ILE A 454 -18.06 22.83 19.90
CA ILE A 454 -16.61 22.57 19.88
C ILE A 454 -16.19 21.85 18.59
N ASP A 455 -16.95 20.86 18.15
CA ASP A 455 -16.70 20.10 16.93
C ASP A 455 -16.77 20.97 15.67
N ALA A 456 -17.80 21.83 15.59
CA ALA A 456 -17.97 22.73 14.45
C ALA A 456 -16.88 23.81 14.35
N TRP A 457 -16.13 24.06 15.43
CA TRP A 457 -15.24 25.22 15.52
C TRP A 457 -14.12 25.18 14.47
N SER A 458 -13.44 24.04 14.36
CA SER A 458 -12.38 23.84 13.35
C SER A 458 -12.91 23.99 11.92
N THR A 459 -14.15 23.55 11.65
CA THR A 459 -14.82 23.72 10.35
C THR A 459 -15.15 25.19 10.09
N ALA A 460 -15.71 25.90 11.08
CA ALA A 460 -16.01 27.33 10.98
C ALA A 460 -14.75 28.15 10.70
N ILE A 461 -13.62 27.79 11.33
CA ILE A 461 -12.31 28.40 11.08
C ILE A 461 -11.90 28.18 9.62
N ILE A 462 -11.94 26.93 9.12
CA ILE A 462 -11.56 26.57 7.75
C ILE A 462 -12.48 27.22 6.70
N MET A 463 -13.75 27.39 7.02
CA MET A 463 -14.73 28.09 6.18
C MET A 463 -14.65 29.61 6.33
N GLU A 464 -13.82 30.16 7.22
CA GLU A 464 -13.72 31.59 7.54
C GLU A 464 -15.07 32.21 7.95
N ASP A 465 -15.87 31.49 8.76
CA ASP A 465 -17.06 32.05 9.40
C ASP A 465 -16.69 32.73 10.73
N LYS A 466 -16.33 34.01 10.64
CA LYS A 466 -15.86 34.79 11.80
C LYS A 466 -16.89 34.87 12.94
N ASP A 467 -18.19 34.84 12.65
CA ASP A 467 -19.23 34.93 13.67
C ASP A 467 -19.36 33.63 14.45
N ALA A 468 -19.39 32.49 13.75
CA ALA A 468 -19.35 31.18 14.38
C ALA A 468 -18.06 30.98 15.19
N VAL A 469 -16.91 31.37 14.63
CA VAL A 469 -15.60 31.29 15.30
C VAL A 469 -15.59 32.06 16.61
N ASN A 470 -16.05 33.31 16.62
CA ASN A 470 -16.05 34.13 17.83
C ASN A 470 -17.05 33.61 18.87
N LYS A 471 -18.22 33.13 18.44
CA LYS A 471 -19.22 32.59 19.36
C LYS A 471 -18.71 31.39 20.14
N VAL A 472 -18.01 30.46 19.48
CA VAL A 472 -17.40 29.30 20.16
C VAL A 472 -16.20 29.72 21.01
N LEU A 473 -15.35 30.61 20.49
CA LEU A 473 -14.19 31.12 21.23
C LEU A 473 -14.59 31.80 22.55
N ASP A 474 -15.71 32.52 22.57
CA ASP A 474 -16.25 33.15 23.78
C ASP A 474 -16.99 32.15 24.69
N TYR A 475 -17.46 31.03 24.16
CA TYR A 475 -18.14 29.98 24.91
C TYR A 475 -17.18 29.05 25.66
N ILE A 476 -16.06 28.64 25.04
CA ILE A 476 -15.09 27.69 25.62
C ILE A 476 -14.70 28.00 27.08
N PRO A 477 -14.38 29.26 27.45
CA PRO A 477 -14.00 29.59 28.82
C PRO A 477 -15.11 29.43 29.86
N THR A 478 -16.38 29.31 29.42
CA THR A 478 -17.55 29.19 30.29
C THR A 478 -17.91 27.75 30.65
N ILE A 479 -17.33 26.76 29.96
CA ILE A 479 -17.63 25.34 30.14
C ILE A 479 -17.08 24.86 31.50
N ASP A 480 -17.90 24.16 32.29
CA ASP A 480 -17.46 23.52 33.53
C ASP A 480 -17.14 22.03 33.31
N PHE A 481 -15.92 21.74 32.86
CA PHE A 481 -15.45 20.37 32.65
C PHE A 481 -15.28 19.56 33.94
N ASP A 482 -15.57 20.11 35.13
CA ASP A 482 -15.51 19.37 36.40
C ASP A 482 -16.84 18.66 36.74
N ARG A 483 -17.88 18.89 35.94
CA ARG A 483 -19.22 18.31 36.13
C ARG A 483 -19.74 17.82 34.79
N SER A 484 -20.45 16.70 34.81
CA SER A 484 -21.08 16.13 33.62
C SER A 484 -22.56 15.87 33.89
N ALA A 485 -23.40 15.99 32.86
CA ALA A 485 -24.81 15.60 32.92
C ALA A 485 -25.01 14.07 32.92
N THR A 486 -24.04 13.31 32.39
CA THR A 486 -24.10 11.86 32.16
C THR A 486 -22.75 11.19 32.46
N ASP A 487 -22.66 9.87 32.33
CA ASP A 487 -21.35 9.19 32.31
C ASP A 487 -20.52 9.69 31.11
N VAL A 488 -19.21 9.82 31.32
CA VAL A 488 -18.28 10.38 30.34
C VAL A 488 -17.52 9.25 29.64
N SER A 489 -17.53 9.25 28.31
CA SER A 489 -16.63 8.40 27.52
C SER A 489 -15.30 9.13 27.30
N PHE A 490 -14.21 8.50 27.74
CA PHE A 490 -12.85 8.97 27.53
C PHE A 490 -12.51 9.15 26.05
N PHE A 491 -12.90 8.17 25.22
CA PHE A 491 -12.70 8.21 23.77
C PHE A 491 -13.43 9.38 23.11
N GLU A 492 -14.77 9.41 23.23
CA GLU A 492 -15.60 10.45 22.62
C GLU A 492 -15.18 11.86 23.08
N THR A 493 -14.81 11.98 24.35
CA THR A 493 -14.38 13.28 24.90
C THR A 493 -13.02 13.72 24.35
N SER A 494 -12.11 12.77 24.14
CA SER A 494 -10.76 13.08 23.62
C SER A 494 -10.82 13.50 22.15
N ILE A 495 -11.54 12.78 21.31
CA ILE A 495 -11.54 13.04 19.86
C ILE A 495 -12.32 14.31 19.52
N ARG A 496 -13.42 14.60 20.22
CA ARG A 496 -14.31 15.77 19.99
C ARG A 496 -13.83 17.03 20.70
N TYR A 497 -13.90 17.02 22.03
CA TYR A 497 -13.63 18.23 22.83
C TYR A 497 -12.15 18.60 22.86
N LEU A 498 -11.29 17.63 23.21
CA LEU A 498 -9.85 17.90 23.29
C LEU A 498 -9.29 18.12 21.87
N GLY A 499 -9.61 17.25 20.91
CA GLY A 499 -9.25 17.41 19.50
C GLY A 499 -9.72 18.76 18.90
N GLY A 500 -10.99 19.12 19.10
CA GLY A 500 -11.58 20.35 18.58
C GLY A 500 -10.97 21.62 19.17
N MET A 501 -10.74 21.65 20.50
CA MET A 501 -10.06 22.79 21.15
C MET A 501 -8.61 22.93 20.70
N LEU A 502 -7.85 21.83 20.61
CA LEU A 502 -6.45 21.85 20.18
C LEU A 502 -6.32 22.25 18.70
N SER A 503 -7.21 21.76 17.84
CA SER A 503 -7.22 22.14 16.43
C SER A 503 -7.59 23.60 16.21
N GLY A 504 -8.63 24.08 16.89
CA GLY A 504 -8.99 25.50 16.83
C GLY A 504 -7.85 26.41 17.33
N TYR A 505 -7.17 25.99 18.40
CA TYR A 505 -5.95 26.67 18.87
C TYR A 505 -4.87 26.68 17.79
N ASP A 506 -4.53 25.53 17.19
CA ASP A 506 -3.46 25.41 16.21
C ASP A 506 -3.73 26.19 14.91
N LEU A 507 -4.97 26.23 14.45
CA LEU A 507 -5.39 27.00 13.27
C LEU A 507 -5.32 28.51 13.55
N LEU A 508 -5.86 28.97 14.69
CA LEU A 508 -5.91 30.40 15.04
C LEU A 508 -4.57 30.96 15.56
N ASP A 509 -3.69 30.12 16.10
CA ASP A 509 -2.30 30.49 16.35
C ASP A 509 -1.47 30.50 15.04
N GLY A 510 -1.88 29.71 14.05
CA GLY A 510 -1.17 29.52 12.80
C GLY A 510 -1.82 30.22 11.61
N PRO A 511 -2.21 29.46 10.56
CA PRO A 511 -2.57 30.03 9.26
C PRO A 511 -3.84 30.91 9.29
N MET A 512 -4.69 30.76 10.31
CA MET A 512 -5.99 31.45 10.42
C MET A 512 -6.02 32.54 11.50
N ALA A 513 -4.85 33.04 11.95
CA ALA A 513 -4.76 34.08 12.99
C ALA A 513 -5.51 35.39 12.65
N HIS A 514 -5.76 35.66 11.38
CA HIS A 514 -6.51 36.83 10.92
C HIS A 514 -7.98 36.81 11.36
N LEU A 515 -8.58 35.65 11.63
CA LEU A 515 -9.98 35.53 12.06
C LEU A 515 -10.24 36.07 13.48
N ILE A 516 -9.18 36.16 14.29
CA ILE A 516 -9.20 36.77 15.64
C ILE A 516 -8.46 38.11 15.68
N ASP A 517 -8.31 38.77 14.52
CA ASP A 517 -7.61 40.05 14.37
C ASP A 517 -6.16 40.01 14.90
N GLY A 518 -5.53 38.82 14.84
CA GLY A 518 -4.19 38.58 15.38
C GLY A 518 -4.10 38.59 16.92
N ASN A 519 -5.23 38.71 17.63
CA ASN A 519 -5.26 38.78 19.09
C ASN A 519 -5.13 37.39 19.74
N LYS A 520 -3.92 36.82 19.65
CA LYS A 520 -3.60 35.48 20.20
C LYS A 520 -3.83 35.33 21.70
N THR A 521 -3.93 36.43 22.46
CA THR A 521 -4.22 36.35 23.90
C THR A 521 -5.57 35.69 24.22
N ARG A 522 -6.51 35.73 23.27
CA ARG A 522 -7.82 35.03 23.38
C ARG A 522 -7.70 33.51 23.34
N LEU A 523 -6.55 32.95 22.93
CA LEU A 523 -6.33 31.50 22.87
C LEU A 523 -5.85 30.91 24.21
N ALA A 524 -5.36 31.73 25.14
CA ALA A 524 -4.88 31.24 26.44
C ALA A 524 -6.00 30.55 27.26
N PRO A 525 -7.24 31.09 27.34
CA PRO A 525 -8.36 30.39 27.97
C PRO A 525 -8.72 29.05 27.31
N VAL A 526 -8.56 28.92 25.99
CA VAL A 526 -8.83 27.68 25.25
C VAL A 526 -7.86 26.59 25.68
N LEU A 527 -6.55 26.88 25.68
CA LEU A 527 -5.54 25.94 26.13
C LEU A 527 -5.70 25.58 27.62
N ALA A 528 -6.11 26.55 28.45
CA ALA A 528 -6.41 26.30 29.86
C ALA A 528 -7.57 25.31 30.04
N GLN A 529 -8.63 25.41 29.23
CA GLN A 529 -9.75 24.48 29.25
C GLN A 529 -9.39 23.09 28.71
N ALA A 530 -8.64 23.01 27.62
CA ALA A 530 -8.10 21.73 27.12
C ALA A 530 -7.26 21.02 28.19
N LYS A 531 -6.40 21.77 28.90
CA LYS A 531 -5.62 21.25 30.01
C LYS A 531 -6.50 20.78 31.18
N ARG A 532 -7.49 21.58 31.59
CA ARG A 532 -8.43 21.22 32.66
C ARG A 532 -9.19 19.93 32.34
N LEU A 533 -9.67 19.80 31.10
CA LEU A 533 -10.33 18.57 30.63
C LEU A 533 -9.39 17.36 30.73
N ALA A 534 -8.17 17.46 30.22
CA ALA A 534 -7.21 16.35 30.31
C ALA A 534 -6.80 16.00 31.75
N ASP A 535 -6.67 17.00 32.63
CA ASP A 535 -6.41 16.77 34.06
C ASP A 535 -7.56 16.02 34.75
N ASN A 536 -8.79 16.21 34.28
CA ASN A 536 -9.97 15.48 34.74
C ASN A 536 -10.01 14.05 34.17
N LEU A 537 -9.70 13.88 32.88
CA LEU A 537 -9.76 12.59 32.20
C LEU A 537 -8.61 11.65 32.59
N LYS A 538 -7.44 12.15 32.98
CA LYS A 538 -6.24 11.32 33.17
C LYS A 538 -6.38 10.25 34.28
N VAL A 539 -7.37 10.37 35.15
CA VAL A 539 -7.72 9.33 36.12
C VAL A 539 -8.04 7.99 35.45
N ALA A 540 -8.51 8.01 34.19
CA ALA A 540 -8.75 6.82 33.38
C ALA A 540 -7.51 5.92 33.26
N TYR A 541 -6.31 6.50 33.24
CA TYR A 541 -5.03 5.79 33.13
C TYR A 541 -4.55 5.16 34.44
N ASN A 542 -5.27 5.33 35.56
CA ASN A 542 -4.90 4.78 36.87
C ASN A 542 -5.23 3.28 37.00
N THR A 543 -4.90 2.50 35.96
CA THR A 543 -4.96 1.05 35.96
C THR A 543 -3.57 0.47 36.19
N PRO A 544 -3.44 -0.79 36.65
CA PRO A 544 -2.13 -1.39 36.89
C PRO A 544 -1.24 -1.46 35.62
N SER A 545 -1.83 -1.73 34.45
CA SER A 545 -1.09 -1.66 33.17
C SER A 545 -0.84 -0.22 32.71
N GLY A 546 -1.72 0.72 33.05
CA GLY A 546 -1.74 2.06 32.50
C GLY A 546 -2.55 2.19 31.21
N ILE A 547 -3.30 1.16 30.79
CA ILE A 547 -4.32 1.27 29.75
C ILE A 547 -5.54 2.01 30.32
N ASN A 548 -6.07 3.01 29.60
CA ASN A 548 -7.20 3.78 30.10
C ASN A 548 -8.51 2.97 30.12
N ILE A 549 -9.35 3.27 31.11
CA ILE A 549 -10.76 2.87 31.14
C ILE A 549 -11.59 3.88 30.33
N ASN A 550 -12.59 3.42 29.57
CA ASN A 550 -13.39 4.32 28.74
C ASN A 550 -14.47 5.06 29.54
N GLY A 551 -15.15 4.39 30.48
CA GLY A 551 -16.22 5.00 31.28
C GLY A 551 -15.70 5.76 32.51
N LEU A 552 -16.18 7.00 32.71
CA LEU A 552 -15.86 7.84 33.86
C LEU A 552 -17.13 8.44 34.49
N GLU A 553 -17.15 8.50 35.83
CA GLU A 553 -18.18 9.16 36.63
C GLU A 553 -17.64 10.47 37.22
N PHE A 554 -18.39 11.57 37.05
CA PHE A 554 -18.02 12.90 37.54
C PHE A 554 -18.91 13.26 38.75
N HIS A 555 -18.30 13.36 39.93
CA HIS A 555 -18.99 13.73 41.17
C HIS A 555 -18.70 15.17 41.63
N GLY A 556 -18.06 15.96 40.76
CA GLY A 556 -17.70 17.35 40.99
C GLY A 556 -16.18 17.59 40.99
N PRO A 557 -15.75 18.84 41.26
CA PRO A 557 -14.35 19.24 41.16
C PRO A 557 -13.40 18.36 41.98
N GLY A 558 -12.41 17.78 41.30
CA GLY A 558 -11.41 16.90 41.91
C GLY A 558 -11.92 15.52 42.35
N ASN A 559 -13.16 15.15 42.03
CA ASN A 559 -13.75 13.86 42.37
C ASN A 559 -14.32 13.19 41.11
N ILE A 560 -13.43 12.55 40.37
CA ILE A 560 -13.73 11.81 39.14
C ILE A 560 -13.24 10.38 39.33
N VAL A 561 -14.09 9.42 39.00
CA VAL A 561 -13.83 8.00 39.22
C VAL A 561 -13.92 7.27 37.89
N ALA A 562 -12.92 6.46 37.58
CA ALA A 562 -12.99 5.55 36.43
C ALA A 562 -13.83 4.32 36.77
N HIS A 563 -14.57 3.82 35.78
CA HIS A 563 -15.31 2.57 35.89
C HIS A 563 -14.35 1.39 36.15
N LYS A 564 -14.93 0.24 36.48
CA LYS A 564 -14.18 -1.02 36.64
C LYS A 564 -14.45 -1.95 35.46
N ASP A 565 -14.03 -1.51 34.29
CA ASP A 565 -14.26 -2.27 33.06
C ASP A 565 -13.25 -3.43 32.97
N PRO A 566 -13.70 -4.66 32.65
CA PRO A 566 -12.82 -5.83 32.54
C PRO A 566 -12.00 -5.84 31.24
N ALA A 567 -12.30 -4.93 30.31
CA ALA A 567 -11.71 -4.85 28.97
C ALA A 567 -11.64 -3.39 28.51
N ALA A 568 -10.56 -3.04 27.83
CA ALA A 568 -10.39 -1.78 27.12
C ALA A 568 -10.29 -2.04 25.62
N GLY A 569 -11.12 -1.37 24.82
CA GLY A 569 -11.11 -1.46 23.36
C GLY A 569 -9.95 -0.67 22.76
N ILE A 570 -9.28 -1.21 21.74
CA ILE A 570 -8.08 -0.59 21.15
C ILE A 570 -8.36 0.78 20.49
N ALA A 571 -9.53 0.98 19.89
CA ALA A 571 -9.96 2.28 19.36
C ALA A 571 -10.05 3.33 20.48
N GLY A 572 -10.60 2.95 21.64
CA GLY A 572 -10.77 3.85 22.80
C GLY A 572 -9.49 4.25 23.53
N VAL A 573 -8.34 3.71 23.14
CA VAL A 573 -7.05 3.91 23.81
C VAL A 573 -6.03 4.61 22.90
N THR A 574 -6.10 4.39 21.58
CA THR A 574 -5.12 4.88 20.61
C THR A 574 -5.37 6.36 20.26
N LEU A 575 -5.16 7.25 21.24
CA LEU A 575 -5.44 8.70 21.19
C LEU A 575 -4.16 9.53 21.24
N THR A 576 -3.13 9.06 20.54
CA THR A 576 -1.78 9.62 20.61
C THR A 576 -1.71 11.06 20.14
N LEU A 577 -2.52 11.47 19.16
CA LEU A 577 -2.45 12.81 18.58
C LEU A 577 -2.83 13.90 19.59
N GLU A 578 -4.00 13.81 20.21
CA GLU A 578 -4.53 14.84 21.10
C GLU A 578 -3.69 14.94 22.38
N TRP A 579 -3.39 13.79 22.97
CA TRP A 579 -2.65 13.71 24.23
C TRP A 579 -1.18 14.13 24.06
N GLN A 580 -0.53 13.77 22.94
CA GLN A 580 0.81 14.26 22.65
C GLN A 580 0.79 15.76 22.31
N ARG A 581 -0.17 16.22 21.50
CA ARG A 581 -0.25 17.65 21.13
C ARG A 581 -0.47 18.54 22.34
N LEU A 582 -1.29 18.12 23.31
CA LEU A 582 -1.46 18.83 24.57
C LEU A 582 -0.14 18.90 25.37
N SER A 583 0.62 17.81 25.42
CA SER A 583 1.95 17.82 26.04
C SER A 583 2.87 18.84 25.39
N ASP A 584 2.90 18.88 24.06
CA ASP A 584 3.78 19.79 23.31
C ASP A 584 3.38 21.26 23.50
N LEU A 585 2.07 21.57 23.57
CA LEU A 585 1.57 22.93 23.79
C LEU A 585 1.72 23.42 25.23
N THR A 586 1.60 22.52 26.21
CA THR A 586 1.67 22.88 27.65
C THR A 586 3.08 22.78 28.22
N GLY A 587 3.99 22.07 27.54
CA GLY A 587 5.29 21.71 28.07
C GLY A 587 5.25 20.63 29.16
N ASN A 588 4.08 20.06 29.47
CA ASN A 588 3.94 18.96 30.43
C ASN A 588 3.95 17.61 29.70
N PRO A 589 5.02 16.79 29.82
CA PRO A 589 5.12 15.52 29.10
C PRO A 589 4.20 14.42 29.64
N GLU A 590 3.53 14.64 30.79
CA GLU A 590 2.66 13.66 31.44
C GLU A 590 1.59 13.11 30.48
N TYR A 591 0.87 13.98 29.76
CA TYR A 591 -0.26 13.59 28.91
C TYR A 591 0.16 12.62 27.80
N GLY A 592 1.16 12.98 27.00
CA GLY A 592 1.69 12.12 25.94
C GLY A 592 2.29 10.82 26.49
N ASN A 593 2.96 10.87 27.65
CA ASN A 593 3.55 9.69 28.28
C ASN A 593 2.49 8.68 28.76
N LEU A 594 1.36 9.15 29.29
CA LEU A 594 0.25 8.28 29.69
C LEU A 594 -0.29 7.50 28.48
N ASN A 595 -0.58 8.19 27.37
CA ASN A 595 -1.07 7.53 26.17
C ASN A 595 -0.04 6.56 25.56
N LYS A 596 1.23 6.96 25.45
CA LYS A 596 2.31 6.10 24.93
C LYS A 596 2.47 4.82 25.75
N LYS A 597 2.34 4.90 27.08
CA LYS A 597 2.37 3.73 27.96
C LYS A 597 1.21 2.78 27.63
N ALA A 598 -0.01 3.30 27.50
CA ALA A 598 -1.17 2.49 27.15
C ALA A 598 -1.01 1.79 25.80
N VAL A 599 -0.64 2.54 24.74
CA VAL A 599 -0.48 2.01 23.38
C VAL A 599 0.69 1.02 23.27
N SER A 600 1.69 1.07 24.14
CA SER A 600 2.84 0.16 24.11
C SER A 600 2.45 -1.33 24.14
N TYR A 601 1.34 -1.68 24.80
CA TYR A 601 0.80 -3.05 24.85
C TYR A 601 0.25 -3.52 23.51
N PHE A 602 -0.27 -2.62 22.67
CA PHE A 602 -0.81 -2.95 21.36
C PHE A 602 0.28 -3.09 20.30
N LEU A 603 1.41 -2.38 20.49
CA LEU A 603 2.58 -2.50 19.63
C LEU A 603 3.31 -3.84 19.81
N THR A 604 3.13 -4.50 20.96
CA THR A 604 3.68 -5.83 21.27
C THR A 604 2.60 -6.69 21.94
N PRO A 605 1.57 -7.10 21.19
CA PRO A 605 0.40 -7.78 21.74
C PRO A 605 0.78 -9.14 22.33
N TYR A 606 0.22 -9.47 23.49
CA TYR A 606 0.39 -10.76 24.14
C TYR A 606 -0.98 -11.32 24.56
N PRO A 607 -1.26 -12.63 24.40
CA PRO A 607 -0.40 -13.64 23.78
C PRO A 607 -0.32 -13.47 22.26
N GLN A 608 0.77 -13.94 21.64
CA GLN A 608 0.97 -13.83 20.19
C GLN A 608 -0.14 -14.54 19.37
N SER A 609 -0.81 -15.54 19.96
CA SER A 609 -1.97 -16.23 19.35
C SER A 609 -3.17 -15.31 19.12
N ASN A 610 -3.20 -14.15 19.80
CA ASN A 610 -4.25 -13.14 19.66
C ASN A 610 -3.93 -12.09 18.59
N GLN A 611 -2.91 -12.37 17.79
CA GLN A 611 -2.57 -11.63 16.57
C GLN A 611 -2.69 -12.60 15.37
N PRO A 612 -3.90 -12.86 14.86
CA PRO A 612 -4.16 -13.92 13.87
C PRO A 612 -3.39 -13.76 12.55
N PHE A 613 -3.06 -12.52 12.20
CA PHE A 613 -2.19 -12.16 11.07
C PHE A 613 -1.17 -11.10 11.51
N PRO A 614 0.01 -11.00 10.88
CA PRO A 614 1.00 -9.97 11.20
C PRO A 614 0.38 -8.55 11.28
N GLY A 615 0.49 -7.87 12.42
CA GLY A 615 -0.07 -6.52 12.63
C GLY A 615 -1.56 -6.44 12.94
N LEU A 616 -2.36 -7.47 12.65
CA LEU A 616 -3.80 -7.49 12.95
C LEU A 616 -4.04 -8.13 14.32
N ILE A 617 -4.59 -7.36 15.27
CA ILE A 617 -4.69 -7.72 16.70
C ILE A 617 -6.15 -7.86 17.16
N GLY A 618 -6.37 -8.46 18.33
CA GLY A 618 -7.69 -8.45 18.99
C GLY A 618 -8.15 -7.04 19.37
N GLN A 619 -9.47 -6.89 19.54
CA GLN A 619 -10.10 -5.61 19.83
C GLN A 619 -10.03 -5.21 21.31
N ASN A 620 -9.95 -6.17 22.23
CA ASN A 620 -10.04 -5.91 23.67
C ASN A 620 -8.78 -6.33 24.42
N PHE A 621 -8.36 -5.52 25.40
CA PHE A 621 -7.21 -5.75 26.26
C PHE A 621 -7.57 -5.63 27.74
N ASP A 622 -6.95 -6.44 28.60
CA ASP A 622 -7.15 -6.39 30.05
C ASP A 622 -6.45 -5.17 30.66
N PRO A 623 -7.17 -4.22 31.29
CA PRO A 623 -6.55 -3.03 31.88
C PRO A 623 -5.59 -3.32 33.05
N ASN A 624 -5.59 -4.51 33.63
CA ASN A 624 -4.71 -4.87 34.74
C ASN A 624 -3.34 -5.36 34.30
N ASN A 625 -3.24 -6.10 33.20
CA ASN A 625 -1.98 -6.71 32.75
C ASN A 625 -1.61 -6.36 31.30
N GLY A 626 -2.53 -5.78 30.53
CA GLY A 626 -2.33 -5.40 29.14
C GLY A 626 -2.27 -6.57 28.16
N HIS A 627 -2.82 -7.73 28.52
CA HIS A 627 -2.97 -8.86 27.61
C HIS A 627 -4.19 -8.69 26.71
N SER A 628 -4.06 -9.06 25.44
CA SER A 628 -5.17 -9.16 24.50
C SER A 628 -6.14 -10.25 24.97
N LEU A 629 -7.43 -9.93 25.01
CA LEU A 629 -8.50 -10.80 25.49
C LEU A 629 -9.18 -11.60 24.37
N ASP A 630 -9.06 -11.13 23.13
CA ASP A 630 -9.64 -11.78 21.95
C ASP A 630 -8.66 -11.74 20.77
N ASN A 631 -9.11 -12.30 19.64
CA ASN A 631 -8.38 -12.34 18.37
C ASN A 631 -9.28 -12.01 17.18
N SER A 632 -10.27 -11.14 17.40
CA SER A 632 -11.26 -10.72 16.41
C SER A 632 -11.21 -9.23 16.17
N GLY A 633 -11.38 -8.80 14.93
CA GLY A 633 -11.28 -7.40 14.56
C GLY A 633 -11.52 -7.16 13.08
N GLY A 634 -11.12 -5.99 12.62
CA GLY A 634 -11.23 -5.58 11.23
C GLY A 634 -10.79 -4.14 11.09
N TRP A 635 -11.31 -3.47 10.08
CA TRP A 635 -11.20 -2.01 9.95
C TRP A 635 -12.53 -1.36 10.32
N THR A 636 -13.34 -2.01 11.15
CA THR A 636 -14.68 -1.57 11.56
C THR A 636 -14.65 -0.99 12.98
N GLY A 637 -15.82 -0.50 13.44
CA GLY A 637 -15.99 0.08 14.76
C GLY A 637 -15.36 -0.75 15.87
N GLY A 638 -14.52 -0.12 16.69
CA GLY A 638 -13.81 -0.75 17.81
C GLY A 638 -12.33 -1.06 17.52
N SER A 639 -11.93 -1.08 16.25
CA SER A 639 -10.54 -1.29 15.81
C SER A 639 -10.03 -0.31 14.76
N ASP A 640 -10.93 0.32 14.00
CA ASP A 640 -10.66 1.38 13.03
C ASP A 640 -9.59 2.41 13.46
N SER A 641 -9.90 3.26 14.44
CA SER A 641 -9.06 4.40 14.81
C SER A 641 -7.72 3.98 15.42
N HIS A 642 -7.61 2.73 15.91
CA HIS A 642 -6.31 2.17 16.29
C HIS A 642 -5.35 2.13 15.09
N TYR A 643 -5.75 1.49 14.00
CA TYR A 643 -4.92 1.41 12.79
C TYR A 643 -4.73 2.80 12.17
N GLU A 644 -5.75 3.64 12.23
CA GLU A 644 -5.68 5.03 11.77
C GLU A 644 -4.54 5.80 12.47
N TYR A 645 -4.49 5.72 13.80
CA TYR A 645 -3.53 6.48 14.61
C TYR A 645 -2.14 5.88 14.63
N LEU A 646 -1.96 4.60 14.34
CA LEU A 646 -0.63 4.05 14.10
C LEU A 646 0.09 4.80 12.97
N LEU A 647 -0.61 5.07 11.86
CA LEU A 647 -0.06 5.88 10.78
C LEU A 647 0.00 7.37 11.16
N LYS A 648 -1.09 7.93 11.69
CA LYS A 648 -1.16 9.38 11.93
C LYS A 648 -0.19 9.86 13.02
N ALA A 649 0.13 9.03 14.02
CA ALA A 649 1.20 9.33 14.97
C ALA A 649 2.57 9.46 14.28
N PHE A 650 2.86 8.60 13.30
CA PHE A 650 4.07 8.73 12.48
C PHE A 650 4.07 10.00 11.61
N VAL A 651 2.92 10.39 11.06
CA VAL A 651 2.78 11.68 10.35
C VAL A 651 3.03 12.86 11.30
N TYR A 652 2.56 12.76 12.55
CA TYR A 652 2.73 13.79 13.58
C TYR A 652 4.21 14.02 13.95
N ASN A 653 4.97 12.94 14.18
CA ASN A 653 6.40 13.00 14.45
C ASN A 653 7.10 11.72 13.95
N LYS A 654 7.78 11.84 12.80
CA LYS A 654 8.46 10.71 12.14
C LYS A 654 9.59 10.11 12.98
N ASP A 655 10.31 10.93 13.74
CA ASP A 655 11.47 10.47 14.53
C ASP A 655 11.00 9.66 15.75
N GLU A 656 9.86 10.02 16.34
CA GLU A 656 9.38 9.44 17.59
C GLU A 656 8.51 8.19 17.40
N TYR A 657 7.74 8.12 16.32
CA TYR A 657 6.71 7.11 16.12
C TYR A 657 7.02 6.08 15.02
N GLU A 658 8.30 5.84 14.72
CA GLU A 658 8.74 4.84 13.72
C GLU A 658 8.17 3.44 14.00
N LYS A 659 8.11 3.02 15.27
CA LYS A 659 7.51 1.72 15.65
C LYS A 659 6.01 1.65 15.34
N TYR A 660 5.30 2.78 15.41
CA TYR A 660 3.86 2.82 15.09
C TYR A 660 3.68 2.60 13.59
N LYS A 661 4.51 3.24 12.77
CA LYS A 661 4.59 3.01 11.32
C LYS A 661 4.89 1.56 10.98
N GLU A 662 5.87 0.93 11.63
CA GLU A 662 6.17 -0.50 11.42
C GLU A 662 4.95 -1.39 11.69
N ARG A 663 4.21 -1.12 12.77
CA ARG A 663 2.99 -1.87 13.11
C ARG A 663 1.86 -1.60 12.11
N TRP A 664 1.71 -0.37 11.66
CA TRP A 664 0.75 -0.02 10.60
C TRP A 664 1.06 -0.74 9.30
N GLU A 665 2.32 -0.79 8.85
CA GLU A 665 2.70 -1.47 7.62
C GLU A 665 2.42 -2.98 7.68
N LEU A 666 2.60 -3.62 8.85
CA LEU A 666 2.21 -5.01 9.05
C LEU A 666 0.69 -5.18 8.91
N ALA A 667 -0.10 -4.32 9.57
CA ALA A 667 -1.56 -4.36 9.49
C ALA A 667 -2.06 -4.10 8.06
N ALA A 668 -1.48 -3.12 7.36
CA ALA A 668 -1.83 -2.75 6.00
C ALA A 668 -1.54 -3.89 5.01
N THR A 669 -0.33 -4.46 5.04
CA THR A 669 0.06 -5.56 4.14
C THR A 669 -0.71 -6.84 4.44
N SER A 670 -0.99 -7.16 5.70
CA SER A 670 -1.86 -8.28 6.06
C SER A 670 -3.30 -8.05 5.61
N SER A 671 -3.83 -6.83 5.70
CA SER A 671 -5.19 -6.53 5.25
C SER A 671 -5.33 -6.65 3.75
N MET A 672 -4.37 -6.12 2.98
CA MET A 672 -4.31 -6.29 1.52
C MET A 672 -4.28 -7.76 1.09
N ARG A 673 -3.71 -8.62 1.94
CA ARG A 673 -3.48 -10.02 1.62
C ARG A 673 -4.59 -10.96 2.09
N PHE A 674 -5.10 -10.73 3.28
CA PHE A 674 -5.97 -11.66 3.99
C PHE A 674 -7.39 -11.14 4.14
N LEU A 675 -7.60 -9.83 4.27
CA LEU A 675 -8.93 -9.26 4.52
C LEU A 675 -9.59 -8.73 3.23
N ALA A 676 -8.76 -8.35 2.25
CA ALA A 676 -9.16 -8.02 0.89
C ALA A 676 -10.05 -9.12 0.29
N SER A 677 -11.29 -8.76 -0.05
CA SER A 677 -12.27 -9.70 -0.60
C SER A 677 -13.07 -9.06 -1.71
N ASN A 678 -13.36 -9.85 -2.75
CA ASN A 678 -14.09 -9.42 -3.94
C ASN A 678 -15.49 -10.05 -3.93
N PRO A 679 -16.57 -9.27 -4.08
CA PRO A 679 -17.90 -9.83 -4.27
C PRO A 679 -18.00 -10.73 -5.50
N SER A 680 -18.66 -11.89 -5.38
CA SER A 680 -18.78 -12.87 -6.47
C SER A 680 -19.54 -12.34 -7.69
N SER A 681 -20.41 -11.34 -7.51
CA SER A 681 -21.15 -10.65 -8.57
C SER A 681 -20.41 -9.45 -9.19
N ARG A 682 -19.37 -8.93 -8.51
CA ARG A 682 -18.63 -7.72 -8.87
C ARG A 682 -17.15 -7.89 -8.53
N SER A 683 -16.47 -8.73 -9.31
CA SER A 683 -15.04 -9.04 -9.12
C SER A 683 -14.12 -7.82 -9.29
N ASP A 684 -14.62 -6.74 -9.88
CA ASP A 684 -13.93 -5.47 -10.02
C ASP A 684 -13.87 -4.65 -8.71
N LEU A 685 -14.77 -4.93 -7.76
CA LEU A 685 -14.83 -4.25 -6.46
C LEU A 685 -14.06 -5.01 -5.39
N ILE A 686 -13.57 -4.30 -4.39
CA ILE A 686 -12.91 -4.87 -3.21
C ILE A 686 -13.47 -4.25 -1.93
N PHE A 687 -13.68 -5.10 -0.92
CA PHE A 687 -14.01 -4.73 0.45
C PHE A 687 -12.99 -5.33 1.42
N LEU A 688 -12.99 -4.84 2.67
CA LEU A 688 -12.25 -5.47 3.76
C LEU A 688 -13.22 -6.26 4.64
N ALA A 689 -12.98 -7.57 4.73
CA ALA A 689 -13.68 -8.47 5.63
C ALA A 689 -13.23 -8.22 7.09
N GLU A 690 -14.14 -8.43 8.04
CA GLU A 690 -13.78 -8.65 9.43
C GLU A 690 -13.16 -10.04 9.63
N TYR A 691 -12.51 -10.28 10.77
CA TYR A 691 -11.96 -11.59 11.13
C TYR A 691 -12.30 -12.02 12.55
N SER A 692 -12.33 -13.34 12.76
CA SER A 692 -12.36 -14.00 14.06
C SER A 692 -11.33 -15.14 14.03
N GLY A 693 -10.21 -14.95 14.71
CA GLY A 693 -9.01 -15.74 14.42
C GLY A 693 -8.63 -15.59 12.95
N GLN A 694 -8.40 -16.70 12.25
CA GLN A 694 -8.11 -16.69 10.80
C GLN A 694 -9.36 -16.89 9.93
N THR A 695 -10.56 -16.91 10.53
CA THR A 695 -11.83 -17.02 9.78
C THR A 695 -12.30 -15.62 9.38
N LEU A 696 -12.52 -15.40 8.10
CA LEU A 696 -13.05 -14.15 7.57
C LEU A 696 -14.57 -14.09 7.70
N LYS A 697 -15.09 -12.90 7.96
CA LYS A 697 -16.51 -12.56 7.90
C LYS A 697 -16.70 -11.52 6.80
N TYR A 698 -17.43 -11.90 5.76
CA TYR A 698 -17.65 -11.07 4.57
C TYR A 698 -18.75 -10.02 4.80
N ASN A 699 -18.54 -9.22 5.85
CA ASN A 699 -19.36 -8.09 6.25
C ASN A 699 -18.44 -6.87 6.51
N SER A 700 -19.01 -5.68 6.41
CA SER A 700 -18.31 -4.42 6.68
C SER A 700 -19.32 -3.33 7.06
N GLN A 701 -18.80 -2.13 7.33
CA GLN A 701 -19.56 -1.01 7.86
C GLN A 701 -19.24 0.27 7.08
N HIS A 702 -20.12 1.27 7.16
CA HIS A 702 -19.80 2.62 6.69
C HIS A 702 -18.54 3.15 7.38
N LEU A 703 -18.38 2.86 8.68
CA LEU A 703 -17.16 3.16 9.44
C LEU A 703 -15.90 2.68 8.72
N ALA A 704 -15.88 1.43 8.23
CA ALA A 704 -14.71 0.85 7.57
C ALA A 704 -14.30 1.52 6.25
N CYS A 705 -15.15 2.40 5.70
CA CYS A 705 -14.81 3.15 4.51
C CYS A 705 -13.71 4.19 4.72
N PHE A 706 -13.31 4.51 5.96
CA PHE A 706 -12.14 5.34 6.24
C PHE A 706 -10.83 4.68 5.76
N ALA A 707 -10.81 3.34 5.69
CA ALA A 707 -9.62 2.56 5.35
C ALA A 707 -9.03 2.97 4.00
N GLY A 708 -9.86 3.30 3.00
CA GLY A 708 -9.39 3.80 1.71
C GLY A 708 -8.48 5.02 1.85
N GLY A 709 -8.95 6.02 2.59
CA GLY A 709 -8.19 7.23 2.90
C GLY A 709 -6.94 6.96 3.73
N ASN A 710 -7.01 6.05 4.70
CA ASN A 710 -5.86 5.69 5.53
C ASN A 710 -4.75 4.98 4.73
N PHE A 711 -5.09 4.04 3.85
CA PHE A 711 -4.15 3.41 2.92
C PHE A 711 -3.52 4.42 1.96
N ILE A 712 -4.33 5.33 1.41
CA ILE A 712 -3.83 6.40 0.53
C ILE A 712 -2.87 7.32 1.29
N GLN A 713 -3.20 7.74 2.51
CA GLN A 713 -2.33 8.55 3.36
C GLN A 713 -1.02 7.83 3.65
N GLY A 714 -1.06 6.52 3.92
CA GLY A 714 0.13 5.70 4.16
C GLY A 714 1.00 5.60 2.93
N GLY A 715 0.39 5.39 1.76
CA GLY A 715 1.07 5.45 0.47
C GLY A 715 1.79 6.77 0.26
N LEU A 716 1.08 7.90 0.39
CA LEU A 716 1.66 9.25 0.25
C LEU A 716 2.80 9.51 1.24
N THR A 717 2.60 9.14 2.50
CA THR A 717 3.56 9.36 3.60
C THR A 717 4.84 8.53 3.43
N LEU A 718 4.72 7.32 2.89
CA LEU A 718 5.82 6.35 2.76
C LEU A 718 6.44 6.30 1.36
N GLY A 719 5.86 6.99 0.38
CA GLY A 719 6.31 6.89 -1.02
C GLY A 719 5.97 5.53 -1.64
N LYS A 720 4.84 4.92 -1.27
CA LYS A 720 4.44 3.56 -1.68
C LYS A 720 3.16 3.57 -2.52
N GLN A 721 3.32 3.44 -3.85
CA GLN A 721 2.21 3.46 -4.81
C GLN A 721 1.22 2.32 -4.58
N GLU A 722 1.70 1.14 -4.16
CA GLU A 722 0.87 -0.04 -3.88
C GLU A 722 -0.22 0.22 -2.83
N TYR A 723 0.06 1.04 -1.81
CA TYR A 723 -0.93 1.42 -0.80
C TYR A 723 -1.92 2.45 -1.34
N ILE A 724 -1.47 3.37 -2.20
CA ILE A 724 -2.35 4.32 -2.89
C ILE A 724 -3.34 3.55 -3.77
N ASP A 725 -2.84 2.65 -4.62
CA ASP A 725 -3.67 1.89 -5.56
C ASP A 725 -4.68 1.00 -4.83
N PHE A 726 -4.25 0.34 -3.75
CA PHE A 726 -5.16 -0.45 -2.92
C PHE A 726 -6.24 0.42 -2.27
N GLY A 727 -5.86 1.56 -1.68
CA GLY A 727 -6.80 2.49 -1.07
C GLY A 727 -7.79 3.08 -2.09
N LEU A 728 -7.35 3.37 -3.32
CA LEU A 728 -8.25 3.78 -4.41
C LEU A 728 -9.28 2.70 -4.77
N ARG A 729 -8.90 1.42 -4.75
CA ARG A 729 -9.85 0.32 -4.98
C ARG A 729 -10.86 0.17 -3.84
N LEU A 730 -10.46 0.39 -2.58
CA LEU A 730 -11.39 0.45 -1.45
C LEU A 730 -12.37 1.63 -1.59
N VAL A 731 -11.89 2.79 -2.06
CA VAL A 731 -12.73 3.94 -2.37
C VAL A 731 -13.81 3.59 -3.40
N ASP A 732 -13.46 2.83 -4.45
CA ASP A 732 -14.42 2.36 -5.46
C ASP A 732 -15.44 1.37 -4.87
N GLY A 733 -15.01 0.48 -3.97
CA GLY A 733 -15.91 -0.42 -3.21
C GLY A 733 -16.94 0.37 -2.42
N CYS A 734 -16.49 1.31 -1.59
CA CYS A 734 -17.37 2.19 -0.80
C CYS A 734 -18.24 3.11 -1.66
N ARG A 735 -17.79 3.50 -2.86
CA ARG A 735 -18.66 4.20 -3.82
C ARG A 735 -19.82 3.33 -4.29
N SER A 736 -19.62 2.03 -4.48
CA SER A 736 -20.69 1.11 -4.87
C SER A 736 -21.82 1.07 -3.83
N THR A 737 -21.51 1.22 -2.54
CA THR A 737 -22.53 1.19 -1.47
C THR A 737 -23.45 2.42 -1.50
N TYR A 738 -22.94 3.60 -1.86
CA TYR A 738 -23.73 4.81 -2.14
C TYR A 738 -24.63 4.62 -3.38
N GLN A 739 -24.07 4.07 -4.47
CA GLN A 739 -24.81 3.86 -5.72
C GLN A 739 -25.90 2.79 -5.62
N GLY A 740 -25.78 1.90 -4.63
CA GLY A 740 -26.68 0.77 -4.46
C GLY A 740 -28.05 1.16 -3.91
N THR A 741 -28.21 2.30 -3.24
CA THR A 741 -29.44 2.65 -2.50
C THR A 741 -30.36 3.60 -3.26
N ASN A 742 -31.62 3.69 -2.84
CA ASN A 742 -32.62 4.53 -3.49
C ASN A 742 -32.37 6.02 -3.24
N THR A 743 -31.77 6.37 -2.10
CA THR A 743 -31.43 7.74 -1.74
C THR A 743 -30.10 8.21 -2.31
N GLY A 744 -29.24 7.29 -2.78
CA GLY A 744 -27.86 7.58 -3.14
C GLY A 744 -26.94 7.76 -1.92
N ILE A 745 -27.33 7.24 -0.75
CA ILE A 745 -26.59 7.29 0.52
C ILE A 745 -26.32 5.86 0.99
N ALA A 746 -25.11 5.56 1.43
CA ALA A 746 -24.76 4.21 1.87
C ALA A 746 -25.48 3.77 3.17
N PRO A 747 -25.72 2.46 3.33
CA PRO A 747 -26.15 1.87 4.60
C PRO A 747 -25.04 1.93 5.66
N ASP A 748 -25.42 1.79 6.94
CA ASP A 748 -24.47 1.68 8.05
C ASP A 748 -23.68 0.37 8.04
N SER A 749 -24.29 -0.75 7.62
CA SER A 749 -23.59 -2.03 7.46
C SER A 749 -24.12 -2.87 6.31
N PHE A 750 -23.21 -3.66 5.74
CA PHE A 750 -23.46 -4.47 4.55
C PHE A 750 -22.60 -5.74 4.52
N SER A 751 -23.08 -6.73 3.76
CA SER A 751 -22.40 -7.99 3.54
C SER A 751 -22.33 -8.34 2.06
N TRP A 752 -21.45 -9.28 1.73
CA TRP A 752 -21.33 -9.83 0.39
C TRP A 752 -21.03 -11.33 0.41
N GLN A 753 -21.17 -11.95 -0.75
CA GLN A 753 -20.67 -13.29 -1.01
C GLN A 753 -19.29 -13.14 -1.65
N ASP A 754 -18.26 -13.71 -1.03
CA ASP A 754 -16.90 -13.70 -1.57
C ASP A 754 -16.79 -14.58 -2.84
N ILE A 755 -15.94 -14.16 -3.78
CA ILE A 755 -15.76 -14.84 -5.07
C ILE A 755 -15.16 -16.25 -4.91
N ALA A 756 -14.27 -16.45 -3.93
CA ALA A 756 -13.61 -17.71 -3.64
C ALA A 756 -14.44 -18.55 -2.64
N HIS A 757 -15.17 -17.91 -1.72
CA HIS A 757 -15.92 -18.58 -0.66
C HIS A 757 -17.42 -18.25 -0.70
N ARG A 758 -18.17 -18.99 -1.53
CA ARG A 758 -19.60 -18.74 -1.85
C ARG A 758 -20.59 -19.31 -0.83
N GLU A 759 -20.24 -19.27 0.45
CA GLU A 759 -21.07 -19.86 1.53
C GLU A 759 -22.16 -18.90 2.01
N ASN A 760 -21.88 -17.58 1.96
CA ASN A 760 -22.84 -16.54 2.33
C ASN A 760 -23.73 -16.21 1.12
N ASN A 761 -25.05 -16.09 1.30
CA ASN A 761 -25.98 -15.79 0.19
C ASN A 761 -26.79 -14.54 0.50
N PRO A 762 -27.05 -13.69 -0.52
CA PRO A 762 -27.90 -12.51 -0.32
C PRO A 762 -29.33 -12.93 0.09
N PRO A 763 -30.01 -12.13 0.91
CA PRO A 763 -31.45 -12.25 1.11
C PRO A 763 -32.19 -12.20 -0.22
N ALA A 764 -33.28 -12.97 -0.36
CA ALA A 764 -34.00 -13.13 -1.62
C ALA A 764 -34.52 -11.80 -2.20
N ASP A 765 -34.89 -10.86 -1.34
CA ASP A 765 -35.36 -9.51 -1.68
C ASP A 765 -34.23 -8.51 -1.99
N GLN A 766 -32.97 -8.90 -1.77
CA GLN A 766 -31.79 -8.08 -2.06
C GLN A 766 -30.90 -8.65 -3.16
N GLN A 767 -31.33 -9.72 -3.84
CA GLN A 767 -30.58 -10.37 -4.91
C GLN A 767 -30.19 -9.42 -6.05
N ASP A 768 -31.09 -8.53 -6.47
CA ASP A 768 -30.82 -7.56 -7.54
C ASP A 768 -29.76 -6.53 -7.15
N ARG A 769 -29.79 -6.08 -5.89
CA ARG A 769 -28.77 -5.18 -5.33
C ARG A 769 -27.42 -5.88 -5.32
N PHE A 770 -27.36 -7.12 -4.84
CA PHE A 770 -26.14 -7.91 -4.82
C PHE A 770 -25.58 -8.12 -6.23
N ASN A 771 -26.43 -8.53 -7.18
CA ASN A 771 -26.02 -8.78 -8.56
C ASN A 771 -25.45 -7.54 -9.26
N LYS A 772 -26.00 -6.35 -8.98
CA LYS A 772 -25.61 -5.11 -9.64
C LYS A 772 -24.46 -4.37 -8.92
N TYR A 773 -24.47 -4.36 -7.60
CA TYR A 773 -23.60 -3.50 -6.79
C TYR A 773 -22.62 -4.28 -5.89
N GLY A 774 -22.72 -5.61 -5.81
CA GLY A 774 -21.76 -6.45 -5.08
C GLY A 774 -22.05 -6.64 -3.60
N PHE A 775 -23.17 -6.14 -3.07
CA PHE A 775 -23.48 -6.25 -1.63
C PHE A 775 -24.99 -6.33 -1.37
N TRP A 776 -25.35 -6.73 -0.16
CA TRP A 776 -26.68 -6.51 0.43
C TRP A 776 -26.57 -5.78 1.77
N ILE A 777 -27.65 -5.15 2.18
CA ILE A 777 -27.73 -4.32 3.39
C ILE A 777 -28.05 -5.20 4.59
N ASP A 778 -27.27 -5.04 5.65
CA ASP A 778 -27.54 -5.62 6.97
C ASP A 778 -28.25 -4.60 7.87
N SER A 779 -27.78 -3.35 7.87
CA SER A 779 -28.43 -2.23 8.57
C SER A 779 -28.59 -1.01 7.68
N ALA A 780 -29.83 -0.57 7.49
CA ALA A 780 -30.20 0.48 6.53
C ALA A 780 -30.21 1.90 7.12
N ASN A 781 -29.90 2.09 8.40
CA ASN A 781 -29.77 3.42 9.00
C ASN A 781 -28.61 4.20 8.36
N TYR A 782 -28.67 5.53 8.47
CA TYR A 782 -27.55 6.41 8.14
C TYR A 782 -27.50 7.57 9.12
N GLU A 783 -26.41 7.66 9.87
CA GLU A 783 -26.26 8.59 10.99
C GLU A 783 -25.53 9.88 10.60
N LEU A 784 -25.53 10.27 9.33
CA LEU A 784 -24.77 11.44 8.82
C LEU A 784 -23.25 11.25 8.83
N ARG A 785 -22.79 10.00 8.82
CA ARG A 785 -21.37 9.64 8.94
C ARG A 785 -20.51 10.11 7.74
N PRO A 786 -19.21 10.42 7.96
CA PRO A 786 -18.33 11.05 6.97
C PRO A 786 -17.41 10.13 6.15
N GLU A 787 -17.20 8.87 6.55
CA GLU A 787 -15.97 8.11 6.22
C GLU A 787 -15.80 7.85 4.71
N VAL A 788 -16.89 7.75 3.95
CA VAL A 788 -16.83 7.65 2.49
C VAL A 788 -16.33 8.94 1.84
N ILE A 789 -16.81 10.11 2.30
CA ILE A 789 -16.35 11.41 1.79
C ILE A 789 -14.93 11.72 2.26
N GLU A 790 -14.54 11.30 3.46
CA GLU A 790 -13.14 11.33 3.91
C GLU A 790 -12.24 10.59 2.90
N SER A 791 -12.59 9.36 2.52
CA SER A 791 -11.82 8.59 1.55
C SER A 791 -11.79 9.24 0.16
N TYR A 792 -12.88 9.88 -0.30
CA TYR A 792 -12.85 10.68 -1.53
C TYR A 792 -11.89 11.86 -1.43
N TYR A 793 -11.82 12.50 -0.26
CA TYR A 793 -10.88 13.57 -0.01
C TYR A 793 -9.44 13.09 -0.18
N TYR A 794 -9.02 12.03 0.52
CA TYR A 794 -7.66 11.50 0.36
C TYR A 794 -7.36 11.03 -1.07
N ALA A 795 -8.32 10.40 -1.75
CA ALA A 795 -8.18 10.00 -3.15
C ALA A 795 -7.95 11.20 -4.09
N TYR A 796 -8.70 12.29 -3.91
CA TYR A 796 -8.46 13.54 -4.63
C TYR A 796 -7.10 14.15 -4.28
N ARG A 797 -6.69 14.14 -3.00
CA ARG A 797 -5.40 14.69 -2.57
C ARG A 797 -4.21 13.92 -3.16
N ALA A 798 -4.34 12.61 -3.34
CA ALA A 798 -3.31 11.78 -3.96
C ALA A 798 -3.22 11.93 -5.48
N THR A 799 -4.36 12.09 -6.16
CA THR A 799 -4.42 11.97 -7.63
C THR A 799 -4.64 13.29 -8.37
N GLY A 800 -5.31 14.26 -7.75
CA GLY A 800 -5.85 15.44 -8.40
C GLY A 800 -7.00 15.15 -9.39
N ASP A 801 -7.52 13.92 -9.41
CA ASP A 801 -8.60 13.51 -10.32
C ASP A 801 -9.94 14.09 -9.84
N THR A 802 -10.56 14.92 -10.69
CA THR A 802 -11.81 15.60 -10.37
C THR A 802 -12.99 14.65 -10.20
N LYS A 803 -12.90 13.38 -10.63
CA LYS A 803 -13.96 12.39 -10.40
C LYS A 803 -14.29 12.22 -8.91
N TYR A 804 -13.29 12.30 -8.03
CA TYR A 804 -13.50 12.21 -6.58
C TYR A 804 -14.21 13.45 -6.03
N GLN A 805 -14.01 14.61 -6.68
CA GLN A 805 -14.80 15.82 -6.40
C GLN A 805 -16.25 15.71 -6.86
N ASP A 806 -16.49 15.04 -7.97
CA ASP A 806 -17.83 14.77 -8.47
C ASP A 806 -18.57 13.76 -7.57
N TRP A 807 -17.89 12.71 -7.11
CA TRP A 807 -18.48 11.72 -6.20
C TRP A 807 -18.82 12.31 -4.82
N ALA A 808 -17.92 13.10 -4.24
CA ALA A 808 -18.19 13.80 -3.00
C ALA A 808 -19.33 14.82 -3.16
N TRP A 809 -19.38 15.52 -4.29
CA TRP A 809 -20.48 16.44 -4.59
C TRP A 809 -21.82 15.72 -4.72
N GLU A 810 -21.85 14.58 -5.40
CA GLU A 810 -23.04 13.74 -5.51
C GLU A 810 -23.53 13.28 -4.13
N ALA A 811 -22.64 12.75 -3.29
CA ALA A 811 -22.96 12.36 -1.92
C ALA A 811 -23.51 13.54 -1.08
N PHE A 812 -22.87 14.70 -1.15
CA PHE A 812 -23.35 15.93 -0.50
C PHE A 812 -24.75 16.32 -0.98
N VAL A 813 -25.02 16.28 -2.29
CA VAL A 813 -26.33 16.62 -2.84
C VAL A 813 -27.40 15.64 -2.33
N HIS A 814 -27.12 14.33 -2.30
CA HIS A 814 -28.05 13.33 -1.78
C HIS A 814 -28.35 13.52 -0.28
N VAL A 815 -27.34 13.78 0.53
CA VAL A 815 -27.51 14.06 1.97
C VAL A 815 -28.27 15.37 2.16
N ASN A 816 -27.95 16.43 1.41
CA ASN A 816 -28.66 17.70 1.48
C ASN A 816 -30.10 17.64 1.00
N SER A 817 -30.44 16.81 0.02
CA SER A 817 -31.83 16.66 -0.41
C SER A 817 -32.64 15.75 0.52
N THR A 818 -32.01 14.78 1.16
CA THR A 818 -32.71 13.70 1.86
C THR A 818 -32.74 13.88 3.38
N CYS A 819 -31.64 14.38 3.97
CA CYS A 819 -31.48 14.50 5.41
C CYS A 819 -31.84 15.90 5.94
N ARG A 820 -31.83 16.94 5.09
CA ARG A 820 -32.15 18.31 5.50
C ARG A 820 -33.61 18.41 5.93
N THR A 821 -33.85 18.84 7.17
CA THR A 821 -35.18 18.87 7.78
C THR A 821 -35.25 19.89 8.90
N GLY A 822 -36.43 20.48 9.10
CA GLY A 822 -36.67 21.48 10.15
C GLY A 822 -35.58 22.55 10.23
N SER A 823 -34.78 22.51 11.30
CA SER A 823 -33.69 23.47 11.54
C SER A 823 -32.27 22.95 11.20
N GLY A 824 -32.12 21.70 10.75
CA GLY A 824 -30.80 21.11 10.49
C GLY A 824 -30.87 19.88 9.58
N PHE A 825 -30.08 18.87 9.89
CA PHE A 825 -30.02 17.61 9.16
C PHE A 825 -30.23 16.45 10.13
N ALA A 826 -31.11 15.53 9.79
CA ALA A 826 -31.43 14.40 10.64
C ALA A 826 -30.92 13.09 10.04
N ALA A 827 -30.45 12.19 10.90
CA ALA A 827 -30.17 10.81 10.54
C ALA A 827 -31.40 10.14 9.88
N LEU A 828 -31.13 9.17 9.00
CA LEU A 828 -32.17 8.41 8.31
C LEU A 828 -32.33 7.04 8.95
N ARG A 829 -33.59 6.60 9.11
CA ARG A 829 -33.89 5.24 9.60
C ARG A 829 -33.70 4.16 8.54
N ASP A 830 -33.84 4.52 7.26
CA ASP A 830 -33.73 3.57 6.14
C ASP A 830 -33.35 4.28 4.83
N VAL A 831 -32.11 4.09 4.36
CA VAL A 831 -31.59 4.62 3.09
C VAL A 831 -32.20 3.99 1.84
N THR A 832 -32.97 2.90 2.00
CA THR A 832 -33.74 2.30 0.89
C THR A 832 -35.17 2.84 0.82
N ASN A 833 -35.66 3.45 1.90
CA ASN A 833 -37.01 3.99 1.97
C ASN A 833 -37.05 5.27 2.83
N PRO A 834 -36.82 6.45 2.23
CA PRO A 834 -36.86 7.73 2.96
C PRO A 834 -38.24 8.02 3.58
N GLY A 835 -39.31 7.36 3.11
CA GLY A 835 -40.65 7.44 3.71
C GLY A 835 -40.75 6.86 5.13
N ARG A 836 -39.76 6.11 5.62
CA ARG A 836 -39.70 5.68 7.03
C ARG A 836 -39.35 6.80 8.01
N GLY A 837 -38.97 7.97 7.48
CA GLY A 837 -38.72 9.18 8.24
C GLY A 837 -37.34 9.22 8.91
N PHE A 838 -37.16 10.27 9.69
CA PHE A 838 -35.92 10.63 10.34
C PHE A 838 -35.75 9.93 11.69
N ASP A 839 -34.50 9.65 12.06
CA ASP A 839 -34.13 9.64 13.45
C ASP A 839 -33.79 11.08 13.87
N ASN A 840 -34.47 11.59 14.90
CA ASN A 840 -34.46 13.01 15.24
C ASN A 840 -33.20 13.40 16.03
N HIS A 841 -32.08 13.37 15.33
CA HIS A 841 -30.74 13.58 15.86
C HIS A 841 -29.80 14.08 14.77
N GLN A 842 -29.09 15.17 15.06
CA GLN A 842 -27.95 15.66 14.29
C GLN A 842 -26.70 15.52 15.15
N GLU A 843 -25.91 14.47 14.90
CA GLU A 843 -24.63 14.25 15.58
C GLU A 843 -23.64 15.39 15.28
N SER A 844 -22.76 15.67 16.24
CA SER A 844 -21.82 16.80 16.15
C SER A 844 -20.81 16.65 15.00
N TYR A 845 -20.42 15.40 14.67
CA TYR A 845 -19.54 15.08 13.54
C TYR A 845 -20.09 15.48 12.18
N PHE A 846 -21.41 15.72 12.04
CA PHE A 846 -21.93 16.22 10.77
C PHE A 846 -21.27 17.56 10.39
N LEU A 847 -21.08 18.44 11.39
CA LEU A 847 -20.40 19.73 11.20
C LEU A 847 -18.88 19.59 11.24
N ALA A 848 -18.31 18.74 12.11
CA ALA A 848 -16.86 18.55 12.17
C ALA A 848 -16.30 17.84 10.94
N GLU A 849 -16.99 16.85 10.40
CA GLU A 849 -16.40 15.90 9.48
C GLU A 849 -17.06 15.92 8.12
N PHE A 850 -18.35 15.56 8.03
CA PHE A 850 -19.04 15.41 6.75
C PHE A 850 -19.00 16.72 5.95
N LEU A 851 -19.37 17.83 6.59
CA LEU A 851 -19.34 19.15 5.96
C LEU A 851 -17.91 19.68 5.75
N LYS A 852 -16.96 19.35 6.63
CA LYS A 852 -15.55 19.75 6.47
C LYS A 852 -14.93 19.07 5.26
N TYR A 853 -14.99 17.74 5.16
CA TYR A 853 -14.46 17.00 4.02
C TYR A 853 -15.18 17.38 2.72
N SER A 854 -16.51 17.55 2.75
CA SER A 854 -17.28 18.05 1.60
C SER A 854 -16.78 19.42 1.13
N TYR A 855 -16.38 20.31 2.05
CA TYR A 855 -15.88 21.65 1.74
C TYR A 855 -14.43 21.64 1.25
N ILE A 856 -13.49 21.08 2.02
CA ILE A 856 -12.05 21.17 1.72
C ILE A 856 -11.67 20.45 0.42
N LEU A 857 -12.49 19.49 0.00
CA LEU A 857 -12.34 18.79 -1.26
C LEU A 857 -12.64 19.71 -2.47
N GLN A 858 -13.52 20.70 -2.29
CA GLN A 858 -13.89 21.70 -3.30
C GLN A 858 -13.14 23.02 -3.14
N ALA A 859 -12.49 23.26 -2.00
CA ALA A 859 -11.80 24.51 -1.67
C ALA A 859 -10.41 24.61 -2.31
N ASP A 860 -9.81 25.80 -2.18
CA ASP A 860 -8.42 26.05 -2.54
C ASP A 860 -7.44 25.23 -1.69
N ASN A 861 -6.21 25.05 -2.19
CA ASN A 861 -5.14 24.42 -1.43
C ASN A 861 -4.71 25.34 -0.27
N ALA A 862 -4.45 24.76 0.90
CA ALA A 862 -4.12 25.47 2.13
C ALA A 862 -3.20 24.60 3.02
N ASP A 863 -2.65 25.14 4.11
CA ASP A 863 -1.65 24.45 4.93
C ASP A 863 -2.20 23.19 5.63
N TRP A 864 -3.47 23.19 6.01
CA TRP A 864 -4.15 22.04 6.64
C TRP A 864 -4.56 20.94 5.65
N GLN A 865 -4.44 21.19 4.34
CA GLN A 865 -4.75 20.19 3.32
C GLN A 865 -3.65 19.12 3.26
N VAL A 866 -4.03 17.86 3.07
CA VAL A 866 -3.08 16.75 2.92
C VAL A 866 -2.21 16.98 1.68
N LYS A 867 -0.90 16.80 1.84
CA LYS A 867 0.12 17.06 0.82
C LYS A 867 0.71 15.76 0.29
N ALA A 868 0.58 15.54 -1.01
CA ALA A 868 1.17 14.37 -1.68
C ALA A 868 2.71 14.42 -1.74
N ASP A 869 3.29 15.62 -1.66
CA ASP A 869 4.74 15.85 -1.62
C ASP A 869 5.35 15.75 -0.21
N GLN A 870 4.63 15.14 0.74
CA GLN A 870 5.06 14.90 2.11
C GLN A 870 5.41 16.17 2.91
N THR A 871 4.97 17.34 2.45
CA THR A 871 5.12 18.63 3.15
C THR A 871 3.97 18.93 4.12
N ASN A 872 3.29 17.89 4.61
CA ASN A 872 2.19 18.04 5.56
C ASN A 872 2.63 18.87 6.77
N GLN A 873 1.86 19.91 7.10
CA GLN A 873 2.04 20.73 8.31
C GLN A 873 1.00 20.40 9.39
N PHE A 874 -0.05 19.69 8.99
CA PHE A 874 -1.13 19.25 9.85
C PHE A 874 -1.41 17.76 9.62
N VAL A 875 -1.96 17.12 10.64
CA VAL A 875 -2.54 15.78 10.59
C VAL A 875 -3.93 15.84 11.18
N PHE A 876 -4.92 15.32 10.46
CA PHE A 876 -6.29 15.23 10.96
C PHE A 876 -6.36 14.18 12.06
N ASN A 877 -7.02 14.47 13.17
CA ASN A 877 -7.43 13.45 14.13
C ASN A 877 -8.59 12.60 13.55
N THR A 878 -9.13 11.64 14.32
CA THR A 878 -10.23 10.76 13.84
C THR A 878 -11.57 11.49 13.72
N GLU A 879 -11.71 12.67 14.32
CA GLU A 879 -12.91 13.54 14.24
C GLU A 879 -12.70 14.72 13.25
N ALA A 880 -11.87 14.49 12.24
CA ALA A 880 -11.47 15.47 11.23
C ALA A 880 -10.92 16.81 11.78
N HIS A 881 -10.38 16.88 12.99
CA HIS A 881 -9.72 18.07 13.52
C HIS A 881 -8.24 18.12 13.10
N PRO A 882 -7.82 19.07 12.25
CA PRO A 882 -6.41 19.19 11.87
C PRO A 882 -5.57 19.72 13.04
N LEU A 883 -4.60 18.93 13.48
CA LEU A 883 -3.61 19.28 14.50
C LEU A 883 -2.26 19.58 13.84
N ARG A 884 -1.57 20.62 14.31
CA ARG A 884 -0.24 20.96 13.77
C ARG A 884 0.75 19.87 14.16
N ILE A 885 1.55 19.39 13.20
CA ILE A 885 2.57 18.36 13.47
C ILE A 885 3.68 18.91 14.38
N ALA A 886 4.47 18.01 14.98
CA ALA A 886 5.60 18.42 15.80
C ALA A 886 6.65 19.17 14.95
N ASN A 887 7.17 20.28 15.48
CA ASN A 887 8.27 20.98 14.83
C ASN A 887 9.55 20.14 14.97
N ASN A 888 10.06 19.56 13.88
CA ASN A 888 11.37 18.90 13.82
C ASN A 888 12.55 19.90 13.90
N ALA A 889 12.39 21.02 14.59
CA ALA A 889 13.49 21.87 14.99
C ALA A 889 14.18 21.20 16.18
N ARG A 890 15.04 20.21 15.87
CA ARG A 890 16.01 19.67 16.83
C ARG A 890 16.80 20.84 17.44
N ASN A 891 16.81 20.87 18.78
CA ASN A 891 17.76 21.65 19.58
C ASN A 891 19.20 21.43 19.13
#